data_AF-C5M5U9-F1
#
_entry.id   AF-C5M5U9-F1
#
_cell.length_a   1.000
_cell.length_b   1.000
_cell.length_c   1.000
_cell.angle_alpha   90.00
_cell.angle_beta   90.00
_cell.angle_gamma   90.00
#
_symmetry.space_group_name_H-M   'P 1'
#
loop_
_entity.id
_entity.type
_entity.pdbx_description
1 polymer ?
#
loop_
_entity_poly.entity_id
_entity_poly.type
_entity_poly.pdbx_seq_one_letter_code
_entity_poly.pdbx_strand_id
1 'polypeptide(L)'
;MHSLIYFAFLSISLVLASSPTNGYAPGIVQCPSDDSNLTFIREANSISDSEKEWISNRQLKTNEALIEFLSSANLSDFNAEEFITSDDYQGINLGLAFSGGGYRAMLGSAGALMALDDRNSFDTPLGGILQSANYISGLSGSSWLLGSLAMQNFTTVEEVVFENPYDLWNLTESRQLVNQTNLWKIILPVIGNNLTSALSFMNFWSNNKQGIKYDLAAKMMAGFETSLTDAWSRGLAHQLFPQDDNNYGSSATWSDIRDSTAFANHDMPFMFVTALGRRPGTVVFNLNSTVIEMNPFEFGSFDPSLNTFTDIKYLGTPVDNGKPVNACVNGFDNAGFVVGTSSSLFNSFMNTLVCDDCNSLNFIVKIVLKKLLTYLSVTTEDVALYKPNPFYNSEFASSENITTNDTLYLIDGGIGGESIPLSTLMVKQRELDVVLAFDYNTDTSTSWPDGSALISSYERQFAQQGSSSLCPYVPDSNTFLQKGFTARPAFFGCDAKNLTDLMKDDVVPPLVVYFANRPYEYYSNVSTLSLTFTDEQKKGLIQNGFDVASRLNNTIDPNFKSCISCAIIRREQERRGIEQSEQCKQCFEQYCWDGTYAEDKNPNYVNFTDSGLTNDTTVFYGGVNASVTSTSSSSSSGFLGLFKRDQQIAVISENSGDIVGFSTSLSIVVLLVLLFEFI
;
A
#
# COMPACT_ATOMS: atom_id res chain seq x y z
N MET A 1 46.02 9.41 28.24
CA MET A 1 45.19 8.25 28.65
C MET A 1 43.98 8.77 29.41
N HIS A 2 42.90 9.14 28.73
CA HIS A 2 41.59 9.36 29.34
C HIS A 2 40.61 8.58 28.48
N SER A 3 40.04 7.52 29.05
CA SER A 3 39.17 6.58 28.37
C SER A 3 37.81 7.22 28.07
N LEU A 4 37.43 7.20 26.79
CA LEU A 4 36.06 7.37 26.34
C LEU A 4 35.27 6.10 26.66
N ILE A 5 34.22 6.24 27.47
CA ILE A 5 33.21 5.21 27.67
C ILE A 5 32.09 5.52 26.68
N TYR A 6 31.97 4.71 25.64
CA TYR A 6 30.77 4.68 24.80
C TYR A 6 29.65 3.99 25.59
N PHE A 7 28.59 4.72 25.91
CA PHE A 7 27.33 4.12 26.34
C PHE A 7 26.60 3.60 25.10
N ALA A 8 26.65 2.30 24.88
CA ALA A 8 25.70 1.63 24.00
C ALA A 8 24.35 1.58 24.74
N PHE A 9 23.39 2.40 24.31
CA PHE A 9 21.99 2.19 24.68
C PHE A 9 21.51 0.94 23.95
N LEU A 10 21.48 -0.20 24.65
CA LEU A 10 20.67 -1.34 24.24
C LEU A 10 19.23 -1.00 24.63
N SER A 11 18.47 -0.44 23.69
CA SER A 11 17.01 -0.44 23.77
C SER A 11 16.57 -1.91 23.72
N ILE A 12 16.22 -2.46 24.89
CA ILE A 12 15.50 -3.73 24.95
C ILE A 12 14.10 -3.43 24.41
N SER A 13 13.88 -3.69 23.12
CA SER A 13 12.54 -3.73 22.55
C SER A 13 11.75 -4.79 23.32
N LEU A 14 10.82 -4.34 24.16
CA LEU A 14 9.84 -5.22 24.79
C LEU A 14 9.10 -5.94 23.68
N VAL A 15 9.27 -7.26 23.63
CA VAL A 15 8.66 -8.16 22.65
C VAL A 15 7.15 -8.01 22.70
N LEU A 16 6.55 -7.47 21.64
CA LEU A 16 5.11 -7.53 21.39
C LEU A 16 4.77 -9.01 21.11
N ALA A 17 4.26 -9.72 22.11
CA ALA A 17 3.66 -11.05 21.97
C ALA A 17 2.19 -10.96 22.39
N SER A 18 1.28 -11.28 21.47
CA SER A 18 -0.09 -10.74 21.51
C SER A 18 -1.20 -11.71 21.13
N SER A 19 -0.91 -12.76 20.36
CA SER A 19 -1.77 -13.93 20.32
C SER A 19 -1.70 -14.67 21.67
N PRO A 20 -2.84 -15.03 22.28
CA PRO A 20 -2.88 -15.75 23.56
C PRO A 20 -2.29 -17.17 23.48
N THR A 21 -2.08 -17.71 22.27
CA THR A 21 -1.43 -19.01 22.08
C THR A 21 0.09 -18.92 21.93
N ASN A 22 0.63 -17.70 21.91
CA ASN A 22 2.04 -17.40 21.65
C ASN A 22 2.54 -17.96 20.29
N GLY A 23 1.64 -18.01 19.30
CA GLY A 23 1.92 -18.41 17.92
C GLY A 23 0.79 -18.01 16.99
N TYR A 24 0.80 -18.56 15.76
CA TYR A 24 -0.15 -18.17 14.70
C TYR A 24 -1.61 -18.54 14.96
N ALA A 25 -1.85 -19.54 15.81
CA ALA A 25 -3.21 -19.94 16.15
C ALA A 25 -3.91 -18.85 16.99
N PRO A 26 -5.14 -18.44 16.66
CA PRO A 26 -5.94 -17.63 17.58
C PRO A 26 -6.28 -18.44 18.84
N GLY A 27 -6.64 -17.75 19.93
CA GLY A 27 -7.00 -18.43 21.17
C GLY A 27 -8.15 -17.77 21.91
N ILE A 28 -8.83 -18.58 22.71
CA ILE A 28 -9.98 -18.18 23.49
C ILE A 28 -9.53 -17.31 24.67
N VAL A 29 -10.19 -16.17 24.85
CA VAL A 29 -10.00 -15.24 25.96
C VAL A 29 -11.33 -14.92 26.63
N GLN A 30 -11.26 -14.33 27.82
CA GLN A 30 -12.43 -13.77 28.46
C GLN A 30 -12.89 -12.53 27.68
N CYS A 31 -14.18 -12.45 27.38
CA CYS A 31 -14.77 -11.26 26.79
C CYS A 31 -14.65 -10.06 27.76
N PRO A 32 -14.61 -8.81 27.25
CA PRO A 32 -14.79 -7.62 28.09
C PRO A 32 -15.99 -7.79 29.02
N SER A 33 -15.88 -7.29 30.26
CA SER A 33 -16.84 -7.48 31.35
C SER A 33 -18.31 -7.36 30.89
N ASP A 34 -19.18 -8.22 31.45
CA ASP A 34 -20.62 -8.37 31.15
C ASP A 34 -21.46 -7.10 31.32
N ASP A 35 -21.22 -6.08 30.50
CA ASP A 35 -22.22 -5.06 30.23
C ASP A 35 -23.25 -5.67 29.27
N SER A 36 -24.52 -5.64 29.66
CA SER A 36 -25.65 -6.03 28.81
C SER A 36 -25.70 -5.31 27.45
N ASN A 37 -24.92 -4.23 27.30
CA ASN A 37 -24.77 -3.45 26.08
C ASN A 37 -23.47 -3.75 25.29
N LEU A 38 -22.68 -4.75 25.67
CA LEU A 38 -21.47 -5.10 24.93
C LEU A 38 -21.82 -5.47 23.49
N THR A 39 -21.33 -4.65 22.56
CA THR A 39 -21.33 -4.89 21.11
C THR A 39 -19.93 -4.57 20.60
N PHE A 40 -19.42 -5.40 19.72
CA PHE A 40 -18.17 -5.11 19.01
C PHE A 40 -18.39 -4.25 17.78
N ILE A 41 -19.63 -4.17 17.27
CA ILE A 41 -19.92 -3.42 16.05
C ILE A 41 -20.42 -2.00 16.33
N ARG A 42 -20.12 -1.09 15.40
CA ARG A 42 -20.71 0.24 15.30
C ARG A 42 -21.11 0.55 13.86
N GLU A 43 -22.04 1.48 13.70
CA GLU A 43 -22.38 2.06 12.39
C GLU A 43 -21.22 2.92 11.85
N ALA A 44 -21.00 2.88 10.53
CA ALA A 44 -19.97 3.66 9.85
C ALA A 44 -20.42 5.09 9.45
N ASN A 45 -21.25 5.73 10.29
CA ASN A 45 -21.72 7.09 10.06
C ASN A 45 -20.70 8.17 10.48
N SER A 46 -19.70 7.81 11.30
CA SER A 46 -18.53 8.61 11.65
C SER A 46 -17.26 7.73 11.72
N ILE A 47 -16.09 8.35 11.84
CA ILE A 47 -14.90 7.66 12.38
C ILE A 47 -15.15 7.25 13.85
N SER A 48 -14.42 6.26 14.37
CA SER A 48 -14.60 5.80 15.76
C SER A 48 -14.14 6.84 16.77
N ASP A 49 -14.60 6.70 18.02
CA ASP A 49 -14.14 7.57 19.10
C ASP A 49 -12.64 7.40 19.37
N SER A 50 -12.10 6.18 19.19
CA SER A 50 -10.66 5.92 19.26
C SER A 50 -9.88 6.62 18.14
N GLU A 51 -10.39 6.62 16.90
CA GLU A 51 -9.78 7.36 15.79
C GLU A 51 -9.87 8.89 16.03
N LYS A 52 -11.02 9.42 16.49
CA LYS A 52 -11.17 10.84 16.84
C LYS A 52 -10.18 11.29 17.91
N GLU A 53 -10.09 10.54 19.00
CA GLU A 53 -9.17 10.84 20.11
C GLU A 53 -7.72 10.79 19.63
N TRP A 54 -7.36 9.74 18.90
CA TRP A 54 -6.00 9.56 18.40
C TRP A 54 -5.62 10.69 17.43
N ILE A 55 -6.50 11.05 16.48
CA ILE A 55 -6.25 12.13 15.51
C ILE A 55 -6.15 13.49 16.21
N SER A 56 -6.99 13.76 17.21
CA SER A 56 -6.91 15.01 17.98
C SER A 56 -5.57 15.16 18.69
N ASN A 57 -5.01 14.08 19.25
CA ASN A 57 -3.70 14.10 19.90
C ASN A 57 -2.55 14.18 18.88
N ARG A 58 -2.67 13.47 17.76
CA ARG A 58 -1.72 13.56 16.64
C ARG A 58 -1.67 14.97 16.07
N GLN A 59 -2.79 15.69 16.00
CA GLN A 59 -2.86 17.05 15.47
C GLN A 59 -1.91 18.02 16.20
N LEU A 60 -1.66 17.80 17.50
CA LEU A 60 -0.70 18.60 18.25
C LEU A 60 0.72 18.47 17.67
N LYS A 61 1.12 17.25 17.31
CA LYS A 61 2.43 16.96 16.70
C LYS A 61 2.49 17.38 15.24
N THR A 62 1.41 17.16 14.48
CA THR A 62 1.39 17.56 13.06
C THR A 62 1.42 19.07 12.93
N ASN A 63 0.80 19.84 13.83
CA ASN A 63 0.89 21.30 13.84
C ASN A 63 2.33 21.77 14.08
N GLU A 64 3.06 21.18 15.02
CA GLU A 64 4.49 21.49 15.24
C GLU A 64 5.32 21.17 13.99
N ALA A 65 5.15 19.98 13.43
CA ALA A 65 5.85 19.56 12.21
C ALA A 65 5.51 20.44 10.98
N LEU A 66 4.25 20.87 10.85
CA LEU A 66 3.80 21.78 9.80
C LEU A 66 4.47 23.14 9.93
N ILE A 67 4.60 23.68 11.14
CA ILE A 67 5.30 24.96 11.36
C ILE A 67 6.74 24.86 10.87
N GLU A 68 7.46 23.79 11.24
CA GLU A 68 8.85 23.56 10.82
C GLU A 68 8.96 23.36 9.30
N PHE A 69 8.11 22.50 8.73
CA PHE A 69 8.09 22.21 7.30
C PHE A 69 7.80 23.47 6.48
N LEU A 70 6.75 24.21 6.80
CA LEU A 70 6.34 25.42 6.08
C LEU A 70 7.34 26.56 6.25
N SER A 71 7.95 26.71 7.43
CA SER A 71 9.01 27.71 7.65
C SER A 71 10.25 27.43 6.79
N SER A 72 10.57 26.15 6.56
CA SER A 72 11.68 25.74 5.69
C SER A 72 11.34 25.77 4.19
N ALA A 73 10.09 26.07 3.82
CA ALA A 73 9.62 26.09 2.44
C ALA A 73 9.78 27.45 1.74
N ASN A 74 10.31 28.48 2.42
CA ASN A 74 10.55 29.82 1.88
C ASN A 74 9.31 30.42 1.17
N LEU A 75 8.14 30.33 1.81
CA LEU A 75 6.91 30.93 1.29
C LEU A 75 6.96 32.46 1.44
N SER A 76 6.68 33.20 0.37
CA SER A 76 6.63 34.66 0.36
C SER A 76 5.39 35.17 1.11
N ASP A 77 5.58 36.19 1.94
CA ASP A 77 4.50 36.85 2.70
C ASP A 77 3.66 35.88 3.56
N PHE A 78 4.29 34.81 4.05
CA PHE A 78 3.65 33.78 4.84
C PHE A 78 4.44 33.50 6.12
N ASN A 79 3.76 33.51 7.27
CA ASN A 79 4.31 33.09 8.55
C ASN A 79 3.61 31.81 9.00
N ALA A 80 4.36 30.70 9.06
CA ALA A 80 3.82 29.40 9.40
C ALA A 80 3.29 29.32 10.84
N GLU A 81 4.02 29.89 11.80
CA GLU A 81 3.62 29.89 13.21
C GLU A 81 2.34 30.69 13.40
N GLU A 82 2.25 31.89 12.82
CA GLU A 82 1.04 32.73 12.87
C GLU A 82 -0.16 32.05 12.18
N PHE A 83 0.07 31.38 11.05
CA PHE A 83 -0.99 30.70 10.32
C PHE A 83 -1.60 29.52 11.09
N ILE A 84 -0.77 28.71 11.75
CA ILE A 84 -1.18 27.50 12.48
C ILE A 84 -1.69 27.82 13.89
N THR A 85 -1.21 28.89 14.53
CA THR A 85 -1.60 29.25 15.91
C THR A 85 -2.75 30.26 16.00
N SER A 86 -3.30 30.70 14.87
CA SER A 86 -4.41 31.65 14.84
C SER A 86 -5.71 31.08 15.44
N ASP A 87 -6.51 31.92 16.08
CA ASP A 87 -7.76 31.54 16.76
C ASP A 87 -8.79 30.86 15.85
N ASP A 88 -8.76 31.14 14.54
CA ASP A 88 -9.66 30.58 13.52
C ASP A 88 -9.10 29.34 12.80
N TYR A 89 -7.93 28.83 13.22
CA TYR A 89 -7.32 27.62 12.66
C TYR A 89 -8.10 26.36 13.06
N GLN A 90 -8.49 25.55 12.07
CA GLN A 90 -9.31 24.35 12.30
C GLN A 90 -8.51 23.03 12.26
N GLY A 91 -7.21 23.09 11.99
CA GLY A 91 -6.40 21.89 11.72
C GLY A 91 -6.32 21.58 10.23
N ILE A 92 -5.12 21.22 9.76
CA ILE A 92 -4.95 20.63 8.44
C ILE A 92 -4.94 19.10 8.57
N ASN A 93 -5.83 18.44 7.84
CA ASN A 93 -5.88 16.98 7.73
C ASN A 93 -5.14 16.50 6.47
N LEU A 94 -3.89 16.05 6.65
CA LEU A 94 -3.03 15.54 5.57
C LEU A 94 -3.03 14.00 5.53
N GLY A 95 -3.36 13.46 4.35
CA GLY A 95 -3.30 12.02 4.07
C GLY A 95 -2.17 11.64 3.11
N LEU A 96 -1.59 10.46 3.33
CA LEU A 96 -0.67 9.79 2.40
C LEU A 96 -1.30 8.48 1.89
N ALA A 97 -1.21 8.22 0.60
CA ALA A 97 -1.76 7.01 0.00
C ALA A 97 -0.78 6.37 -1.00
N PHE A 98 -0.51 5.07 -0.81
CA PHE A 98 0.44 4.31 -1.62
C PHE A 98 -0.23 3.14 -2.33
N SER A 99 -0.03 3.03 -3.64
CA SER A 99 -0.71 2.03 -4.48
C SER A 99 -0.29 0.59 -4.24
N GLY A 100 -1.03 -0.36 -4.81
CA GLY A 100 -0.59 -1.73 -5.00
C GLY A 100 0.44 -1.92 -6.11
N GLY A 101 0.95 -3.15 -6.24
CA GLY A 101 1.97 -3.49 -7.25
C GLY A 101 3.12 -4.40 -6.75
N GLY A 102 2.88 -5.24 -5.74
CA GLY A 102 3.88 -6.16 -5.20
C GLY A 102 5.16 -5.46 -4.73
N TYR A 103 6.33 -6.08 -4.96
CA TYR A 103 7.61 -5.51 -4.53
C TYR A 103 7.96 -4.18 -5.21
N ARG A 104 7.49 -3.95 -6.44
CA ARG A 104 7.66 -2.66 -7.11
C ARG A 104 7.03 -1.54 -6.28
N ALA A 105 5.77 -1.70 -5.90
CA ALA A 105 5.06 -0.71 -5.11
C ALA A 105 5.63 -0.60 -3.70
N MET A 106 5.98 -1.72 -3.05
CA MET A 106 6.62 -1.70 -1.74
C MET A 106 7.91 -0.88 -1.73
N LEU A 107 8.84 -1.17 -2.66
CA LEU A 107 10.17 -0.56 -2.69
C LEU A 107 10.13 0.86 -3.24
N GLY A 108 9.32 1.11 -4.27
CA GLY A 108 9.09 2.47 -4.76
C GLY A 108 8.47 3.37 -3.68
N SER A 109 7.45 2.88 -2.97
CA SER A 109 6.82 3.61 -1.86
C SER A 109 7.76 3.79 -0.69
N ALA A 110 8.69 2.86 -0.43
CA ALA A 110 9.70 3.03 0.60
C ALA A 110 10.60 4.22 0.27
N GLY A 111 11.01 4.36 -1.00
CA GLY A 111 11.73 5.53 -1.49
C GLY A 111 10.96 6.83 -1.31
N ALA A 112 9.68 6.84 -1.70
CA ALA A 112 8.81 8.00 -1.54
C ALA A 112 8.65 8.38 -0.06
N LEU A 113 8.36 7.42 0.81
CA LEU A 113 8.23 7.63 2.25
C LEU A 113 9.53 8.18 2.85
N MET A 114 10.68 7.64 2.44
CA MET A 114 12.00 8.13 2.84
C MET A 114 12.22 9.60 2.43
N ALA A 115 11.73 10.04 1.28
CA ALA A 115 11.81 11.45 0.85
C ALA A 115 10.94 12.41 1.69
N LEU A 116 9.88 11.90 2.31
CA LEU A 116 8.93 12.65 3.14
C LEU A 116 9.32 12.66 4.64
N ASP A 117 10.25 11.80 5.04
CA ASP A 117 10.63 11.55 6.43
C ASP A 117 11.83 12.43 6.83
N ASP A 118 11.73 13.15 7.95
CA ASP A 118 12.82 13.95 8.52
C ASP A 118 13.70 13.19 9.52
N ARG A 119 13.34 11.95 9.88
CA ARG A 119 14.09 11.12 10.82
C ARG A 119 15.34 10.50 10.20
N ASN A 120 15.55 10.69 8.90
CA ASN A 120 16.72 10.18 8.21
C ASN A 120 17.98 10.93 8.66
N SER A 121 19.14 10.28 8.56
CA SER A 121 20.44 10.87 8.90
C SER A 121 20.94 11.94 7.91
N PHE A 122 20.21 12.11 6.80
CA PHE A 122 20.52 13.04 5.72
C PHE A 122 19.32 13.94 5.42
N ASP A 123 19.61 15.16 4.94
CA ASP A 123 18.58 16.14 4.58
C ASP A 123 17.71 15.62 3.42
N THR A 124 16.40 15.60 3.64
CA THR A 124 15.41 15.23 2.63
C THR A 124 14.62 16.45 2.17
N PRO A 125 14.42 16.66 0.86
CA PRO A 125 13.68 17.81 0.30
C PRO A 125 12.31 18.06 0.89
N LEU A 126 11.58 16.97 1.12
CA LEU A 126 10.21 16.98 1.61
C LEU A 126 10.13 16.39 3.03
N GLY A 127 11.27 16.27 3.72
CA GLY A 127 11.32 15.84 5.12
C GLY A 127 10.42 16.71 5.98
N GLY A 128 9.64 16.06 6.85
CA GLY A 128 8.64 16.68 7.71
C GLY A 128 7.22 16.52 7.20
N ILE A 129 7.00 16.11 5.93
CA ILE A 129 5.66 15.79 5.43
C ILE A 129 5.10 14.55 6.14
N LEU A 130 5.92 13.52 6.37
CA LEU A 130 5.47 12.34 7.11
C LEU A 130 5.08 12.69 8.55
N GLN A 131 5.86 13.56 9.18
CA GLN A 131 5.61 14.08 10.52
C GLN A 131 4.36 14.97 10.57
N SER A 132 4.06 15.68 9.48
CA SER A 132 2.87 16.51 9.30
C SER A 132 1.61 15.70 8.93
N ALA A 133 1.74 14.42 8.56
CA ALA A 133 0.61 13.61 8.11
C ALA A 133 -0.23 13.08 9.28
N ASN A 134 -1.55 13.18 9.12
CA ASN A 134 -2.56 12.63 10.01
C ASN A 134 -2.85 11.17 9.68
N TYR A 135 -2.90 10.84 8.39
CA TYR A 135 -3.27 9.51 7.88
C TYR A 135 -2.24 8.96 6.90
N ILE A 136 -2.07 7.65 6.91
CA ILE A 136 -1.27 6.91 5.93
C ILE A 136 -1.98 5.62 5.53
N SER A 137 -2.08 5.35 4.24
CA SER A 137 -2.82 4.22 3.72
C SER A 137 -2.05 3.45 2.65
N GLY A 138 -2.25 2.14 2.62
CA GLY A 138 -1.63 1.26 1.64
C GLY A 138 -2.50 0.06 1.30
N LEU A 139 -2.28 -0.54 0.15
CA LEU A 139 -2.87 -1.82 -0.23
C LEU A 139 -1.85 -2.67 -0.98
N SER A 140 -2.08 -3.98 -1.05
CA SER A 140 -1.21 -4.92 -1.76
C SER A 140 0.27 -4.72 -1.38
N GLY A 141 1.17 -4.54 -2.34
CA GLY A 141 2.60 -4.28 -2.09
C GLY A 141 2.90 -3.18 -1.07
N SER A 142 2.16 -2.07 -1.06
CA SER A 142 2.39 -0.99 -0.09
C SER A 142 1.89 -1.32 1.32
N SER A 143 0.97 -2.28 1.47
CA SER A 143 0.65 -2.82 2.79
C SER A 143 1.83 -3.59 3.41
N TRP A 144 2.75 -4.13 2.59
CA TRP A 144 3.95 -4.82 3.07
C TRP A 144 4.95 -3.82 3.67
N LEU A 145 5.11 -2.68 3.01
CA LEU A 145 5.88 -1.54 3.54
C LEU A 145 5.30 -1.09 4.88
N LEU A 146 4.04 -0.66 4.88
CA LEU A 146 3.43 -0.07 6.08
C LEU A 146 3.38 -1.07 7.24
N GLY A 147 3.00 -2.33 6.96
CA GLY A 147 2.94 -3.39 7.97
C GLY A 147 4.29 -3.72 8.57
N SER A 148 5.36 -3.83 7.76
CA SER A 148 6.70 -4.09 8.29
C SER A 148 7.20 -2.93 9.17
N LEU A 149 7.09 -1.67 8.71
CA LEU A 149 7.55 -0.54 9.53
C LEU A 149 6.76 -0.42 10.84
N ALA A 150 5.43 -0.46 10.79
CA ALA A 150 4.57 -0.26 11.95
C ALA A 150 4.76 -1.33 13.03
N MET A 151 4.85 -2.60 12.63
CA MET A 151 5.09 -3.70 13.57
C MET A 151 6.49 -3.69 14.17
N GLN A 152 7.39 -2.83 13.67
CA GLN A 152 8.74 -2.60 14.20
C GLN A 152 8.84 -1.20 14.82
N ASN A 153 7.81 -0.78 15.55
CA ASN A 153 7.75 0.50 16.25
C ASN A 153 7.99 1.70 15.31
N PHE A 154 7.45 1.61 14.10
CA PHE A 154 7.59 2.61 13.03
C PHE A 154 9.05 2.98 12.72
N THR A 155 9.92 1.96 12.62
CA THR A 155 11.31 2.11 12.16
C THR A 155 11.39 2.83 10.80
N THR A 156 12.50 3.50 10.52
CA THR A 156 12.68 4.26 9.28
C THR A 156 13.06 3.33 8.12
N VAL A 157 12.75 3.77 6.90
CA VAL A 157 13.21 3.06 5.68
C VAL A 157 14.75 3.01 5.65
N GLU A 158 15.41 4.08 6.09
CA GLU A 158 16.87 4.14 6.18
C GLU A 158 17.42 3.01 7.07
N GLU A 159 16.90 2.85 8.29
CA GLU A 159 17.35 1.81 9.22
C GLU A 159 17.17 0.41 8.62
N VAL A 160 15.99 0.13 8.04
CA VAL A 160 15.69 -1.16 7.42
C VAL A 160 16.60 -1.49 6.23
N VAL A 161 16.98 -0.48 5.45
CA VAL A 161 17.74 -0.69 4.20
C VAL A 161 19.25 -0.69 4.42
N PHE A 162 19.76 0.15 5.33
CA PHE A 162 21.20 0.37 5.49
C PHE A 162 21.80 -0.31 6.70
N GLU A 163 21.08 -0.35 7.82
CA GLU A 163 21.56 -1.03 9.04
C GLU A 163 21.07 -2.47 9.07
N ASN A 164 19.78 -2.64 8.77
CA ASN A 164 19.04 -3.90 8.69
C ASN A 164 19.36 -4.91 9.80
N PRO A 165 19.25 -4.53 11.08
CA PRO A 165 19.66 -5.40 12.19
C PRO A 165 18.87 -6.71 12.29
N TYR A 166 17.68 -6.77 11.67
CA TYR A 166 16.76 -7.91 11.71
C TYR A 166 16.65 -8.67 10.38
N ASP A 167 17.48 -8.34 9.38
CA ASP A 167 17.46 -8.92 8.02
C ASP A 167 16.06 -8.86 7.37
N LEU A 168 15.37 -7.73 7.59
CA LEU A 168 14.10 -7.39 6.94
C LEU A 168 14.34 -7.09 5.46
N TRP A 169 13.33 -7.34 4.65
CA TRP A 169 13.33 -7.08 3.21
C TRP A 169 14.53 -7.72 2.49
N ASN A 170 14.95 -8.89 2.97
CA ASN A 170 15.86 -9.75 2.26
C ASN A 170 15.08 -10.49 1.17
N LEU A 171 15.14 -9.94 -0.04
CA LEU A 171 14.42 -10.43 -1.22
C LEU A 171 15.30 -11.32 -2.11
N THR A 172 16.48 -11.70 -1.62
CA THR A 172 17.41 -12.53 -2.39
C THR A 172 16.93 -13.98 -2.46
N GLU A 173 17.56 -14.79 -3.31
CA GLU A 173 17.26 -16.23 -3.42
C GLU A 173 17.36 -17.00 -2.08
N SER A 174 18.07 -16.45 -1.09
CA SER A 174 18.21 -17.04 0.24
C SER A 174 16.92 -16.95 1.07
N ARG A 175 16.09 -15.93 0.83
CA ARG A 175 14.85 -15.64 1.56
C ARG A 175 13.63 -15.43 0.67
N GLN A 176 13.75 -15.68 -0.64
CA GLN A 176 12.61 -15.62 -1.56
C GLN A 176 11.44 -16.48 -1.07
N LEU A 177 10.21 -16.06 -1.40
CA LEU A 177 8.98 -16.74 -0.97
C LEU A 177 8.90 -18.18 -1.46
N VAL A 178 9.32 -18.42 -2.69
CA VAL A 178 9.21 -19.73 -3.36
C VAL A 178 10.58 -20.20 -3.81
N ASN A 179 10.95 -21.44 -3.48
CA ASN A 179 12.19 -22.03 -3.94
C ASN A 179 12.09 -22.48 -5.40
N GLN A 180 12.76 -21.73 -6.30
CA GLN A 180 12.66 -21.94 -7.75
C GLN A 180 13.65 -22.98 -8.31
N THR A 181 14.46 -23.65 -7.48
CA THR A 181 15.58 -24.51 -7.96
C THR A 181 15.15 -25.80 -8.69
N ASN A 182 13.90 -26.26 -8.61
CA ASN A 182 13.42 -27.41 -9.39
C ASN A 182 11.92 -27.37 -9.71
N LEU A 183 11.55 -26.60 -10.74
CA LEU A 183 10.19 -26.41 -11.22
C LEU A 183 9.43 -27.72 -11.58
N TRP A 184 10.09 -28.85 -11.86
CA TRP A 184 9.36 -30.09 -12.20
C TRP A 184 8.74 -30.80 -10.99
N LYS A 185 9.33 -30.65 -9.81
CA LYS A 185 8.82 -31.27 -8.57
C LYS A 185 7.57 -30.55 -8.03
N ILE A 186 7.38 -29.33 -8.50
CA ILE A 186 6.26 -28.42 -8.25
C ILE A 186 5.03 -28.85 -9.05
N ILE A 187 5.24 -29.10 -10.34
CA ILE A 187 4.20 -29.33 -11.34
C ILE A 187 3.39 -30.59 -11.06
N LEU A 188 4.08 -31.67 -10.69
CA LEU A 188 3.46 -32.98 -10.51
C LEU A 188 2.38 -32.99 -9.41
N PRO A 189 2.62 -32.39 -8.22
CA PRO A 189 1.58 -32.13 -7.22
C PRO A 189 0.37 -31.33 -7.70
N VAL A 190 0.61 -30.25 -8.46
CA VAL A 190 -0.43 -29.32 -8.91
C VAL A 190 -1.39 -30.00 -9.89
N ILE A 191 -0.85 -30.78 -10.82
CA ILE A 191 -1.65 -31.59 -11.75
C ILE A 191 -2.49 -32.64 -11.01
N GLY A 192 -2.04 -33.08 -9.84
CA GLY A 192 -2.73 -34.03 -8.96
C GLY A 192 -3.69 -33.39 -7.94
N ASN A 193 -3.98 -32.08 -8.01
CA ASN A 193 -4.77 -31.33 -7.03
C ASN A 193 -4.25 -31.47 -5.57
N ASN A 194 -2.94 -31.64 -5.37
CA ASN A 194 -2.34 -31.77 -4.05
C ASN A 194 -1.73 -30.45 -3.59
N LEU A 195 -2.57 -29.57 -3.04
CA LEU A 195 -2.22 -28.23 -2.59
C LEU A 195 -1.09 -28.23 -1.54
N THR A 196 -1.16 -29.11 -0.56
CA THR A 196 -0.12 -29.23 0.49
C THR A 196 1.25 -29.60 -0.09
N SER A 197 1.27 -30.48 -1.09
CA SER A 197 2.52 -30.84 -1.77
C SER A 197 3.05 -29.69 -2.64
N ALA A 198 2.17 -28.86 -3.21
CA ALA A 198 2.58 -27.67 -3.92
C ALA A 198 3.12 -26.61 -2.94
N LEU A 199 2.41 -26.29 -1.86
CA LEU A 199 2.92 -25.36 -0.83
C LEU A 199 4.26 -25.79 -0.20
N SER A 200 4.65 -27.06 -0.31
CA SER A 200 5.94 -27.55 0.17
C SER A 200 7.19 -26.94 -0.48
N PHE A 201 7.03 -26.19 -1.57
CA PHE A 201 8.11 -25.45 -2.22
C PHE A 201 8.23 -24.00 -1.76
N MET A 202 7.28 -23.52 -0.96
CA MET A 202 7.48 -22.25 -0.25
C MET A 202 8.72 -22.38 0.63
N ASN A 203 9.55 -21.35 0.61
CA ASN A 203 10.66 -21.28 1.54
C ASN A 203 10.11 -21.30 2.98
N PHE A 204 10.86 -21.89 3.89
CA PHE A 204 10.44 -22.11 5.28
C PHE A 204 9.22 -23.01 5.52
N TRP A 205 8.67 -23.69 4.50
CA TRP A 205 7.47 -24.54 4.65
C TRP A 205 7.56 -25.58 5.78
N SER A 206 8.66 -26.35 5.84
CA SER A 206 8.90 -27.40 6.83
C SER A 206 10.13 -27.11 7.71
N ASN A 207 10.35 -25.83 8.04
CA ASN A 207 11.46 -25.38 8.86
C ASN A 207 11.28 -25.74 10.35
N ASN A 208 11.63 -26.97 10.75
CA ASN A 208 11.41 -27.48 12.10
C ASN A 208 9.95 -27.26 12.57
N LYS A 209 9.70 -27.05 13.87
CA LYS A 209 8.34 -26.75 14.39
C LYS A 209 7.87 -25.32 14.13
N GLN A 210 8.70 -24.50 13.49
CA GLN A 210 8.46 -23.08 13.21
C GLN A 210 8.09 -22.83 11.74
N GLY A 211 8.04 -23.88 10.92
CA GLY A 211 7.69 -23.74 9.51
C GLY A 211 6.22 -23.43 9.27
N ILE A 212 5.93 -22.81 8.12
CA ILE A 212 4.59 -22.38 7.68
C ILE A 212 3.55 -23.50 7.82
N LYS A 213 3.92 -24.74 7.47
CA LYS A 213 3.03 -25.91 7.60
C LYS A 213 2.50 -26.09 9.04
N TYR A 214 3.33 -25.84 10.04
CA TYR A 214 2.98 -26.02 11.44
C TYR A 214 2.14 -24.86 11.98
N ASP A 215 2.40 -23.64 11.52
CA ASP A 215 1.55 -22.47 11.80
C ASP A 215 0.11 -22.73 11.30
N LEU A 216 -0.05 -23.14 10.04
CA LEU A 216 -1.36 -23.47 9.46
C LEU A 216 -2.03 -24.64 10.19
N ALA A 217 -1.28 -25.70 10.49
CA ALA A 217 -1.82 -26.83 11.24
C ALA A 217 -2.26 -26.42 12.65
N ALA A 218 -1.55 -25.53 13.32
CA ALA A 218 -1.92 -25.01 14.64
C ALA A 218 -3.23 -24.21 14.57
N LYS A 219 -3.39 -23.34 13.57
CA LYS A 219 -4.63 -22.57 13.34
C LYS A 219 -5.82 -23.50 13.05
N MET A 220 -5.64 -24.50 12.19
CA MET A 220 -6.65 -25.55 11.94
C MET A 220 -7.02 -26.33 13.21
N MET A 221 -6.05 -26.74 14.03
CA MET A 221 -6.30 -27.45 15.29
C MET A 221 -7.02 -26.59 16.32
N ALA A 222 -6.83 -25.26 16.27
CA ALA A 222 -7.56 -24.30 17.09
C ALA A 222 -9.01 -24.08 16.61
N GLY A 223 -9.41 -24.67 15.49
CA GLY A 223 -10.77 -24.61 14.95
C GLY A 223 -11.00 -23.52 13.91
N PHE A 224 -9.95 -22.88 13.40
CA PHE A 224 -10.04 -21.83 12.39
C PHE A 224 -9.59 -22.38 11.03
N GLU A 225 -10.41 -22.16 10.00
CA GLU A 225 -10.07 -22.54 8.63
C GLU A 225 -8.87 -21.72 8.12
N THR A 226 -8.13 -22.30 7.18
CA THR A 226 -6.98 -21.65 6.52
C THR A 226 -7.11 -21.81 5.01
N SER A 227 -6.52 -20.90 4.25
CA SER A 227 -6.46 -20.96 2.79
C SER A 227 -5.04 -20.73 2.24
N LEU A 228 -4.88 -20.60 0.92
CA LEU A 228 -3.61 -20.13 0.33
C LEU A 228 -3.17 -18.79 0.91
N THR A 229 -4.12 -17.95 1.31
CA THR A 229 -3.79 -16.64 1.89
C THR A 229 -3.04 -16.78 3.20
N ASP A 230 -3.34 -17.78 4.04
CA ASP A 230 -2.58 -18.04 5.27
C ASP A 230 -1.12 -18.43 4.94
N ALA A 231 -0.93 -19.32 3.97
CA ALA A 231 0.42 -19.74 3.56
C ALA A 231 1.22 -18.57 2.98
N TRP A 232 0.61 -17.80 2.07
CA TRP A 232 1.14 -16.57 1.50
C TRP A 232 1.54 -15.55 2.58
N SER A 233 0.64 -15.30 3.53
CA SER A 233 0.84 -14.36 4.63
C SER A 233 2.03 -14.74 5.51
N ARG A 234 2.17 -16.04 5.83
CA ARG A 234 3.33 -16.54 6.58
C ARG A 234 4.60 -16.51 5.75
N GLY A 235 4.53 -16.78 4.44
CA GLY A 235 5.64 -16.58 3.52
C GLY A 235 6.16 -15.14 3.54
N LEU A 236 5.26 -14.16 3.38
CA LEU A 236 5.59 -12.73 3.47
C LEU A 236 6.18 -12.37 4.83
N ALA A 237 5.62 -12.88 5.93
CA ALA A 237 6.12 -12.64 7.28
C ALA A 237 7.61 -12.98 7.42
N HIS A 238 8.10 -14.04 6.76
CA HIS A 238 9.53 -14.41 6.79
C HIS A 238 10.47 -13.39 6.13
N GLN A 239 9.94 -12.48 5.31
CA GLN A 239 10.69 -11.40 4.67
C GLN A 239 10.41 -10.03 5.31
N LEU A 240 9.23 -9.86 5.92
CA LEU A 240 8.74 -8.58 6.41
C LEU A 240 8.92 -8.39 7.91
N PHE A 241 9.08 -9.45 8.69
CA PHE A 241 9.20 -9.39 10.15
C PHE A 241 10.49 -10.02 10.68
N PRO A 242 10.96 -9.62 11.89
CA PRO A 242 12.22 -10.10 12.44
C PRO A 242 12.26 -11.61 12.66
N GLN A 243 13.41 -12.22 12.39
CA GLN A 243 13.73 -13.58 12.81
C GLN A 243 14.09 -13.60 14.31
N ASP A 244 13.15 -13.23 15.16
CA ASP A 244 13.28 -13.26 16.61
C ASP A 244 12.66 -14.53 17.22
N ASP A 245 12.57 -14.58 18.55
CA ASP A 245 11.98 -15.71 19.29
C ASP A 245 10.48 -15.92 18.98
N ASN A 246 9.82 -14.95 18.31
CA ASN A 246 8.42 -15.00 17.93
C ASN A 246 8.18 -15.59 16.52
N ASN A 247 9.19 -16.26 15.93
CA ASN A 247 9.04 -16.91 14.62
C ASN A 247 8.47 -15.97 13.55
N TYR A 248 9.16 -14.86 13.26
CA TYR A 248 8.73 -13.91 12.23
C TYR A 248 7.32 -13.37 12.51
N GLY A 249 7.12 -12.87 13.74
CA GLY A 249 5.85 -12.30 14.19
C GLY A 249 4.67 -13.28 14.14
N SER A 250 4.90 -14.57 14.39
CA SER A 250 3.83 -15.59 14.34
C SER A 250 2.73 -15.31 15.35
N SER A 251 3.03 -14.76 16.52
CA SER A 251 2.02 -14.32 17.48
C SER A 251 1.62 -12.85 17.34
N ALA A 252 2.34 -12.04 16.56
CA ALA A 252 2.14 -10.60 16.47
C ALA A 252 0.80 -10.27 15.78
N THR A 253 0.04 -9.34 16.35
CA THR A 253 -1.30 -8.97 15.89
C THR A 253 -1.33 -7.53 15.41
N TRP A 254 -2.23 -7.22 14.48
CA TRP A 254 -2.40 -5.86 13.96
C TRP A 254 -2.85 -4.90 15.06
N SER A 255 -3.66 -5.38 16.02
CA SER A 255 -4.04 -4.60 17.19
C SER A 255 -2.89 -4.28 18.14
N ASP A 256 -1.72 -4.93 18.04
CA ASP A 256 -0.51 -4.58 18.83
C ASP A 256 0.06 -3.23 18.49
N ILE A 257 -0.24 -2.72 17.30
CA ILE A 257 0.19 -1.39 16.88
C ILE A 257 -0.25 -0.36 17.93
N ARG A 258 -1.42 -0.55 18.57
CA ARG A 258 -1.93 0.28 19.67
C ARG A 258 -0.94 0.47 20.82
N ASP A 259 -0.18 -0.59 21.13
CA ASP A 259 0.74 -0.64 22.26
C ASP A 259 2.19 -0.33 21.86
N SER A 260 2.46 -0.12 20.55
CA SER A 260 3.77 0.34 20.09
C SER A 260 4.05 1.75 20.58
N THR A 261 5.29 2.03 20.98
CA THR A 261 5.70 3.36 21.46
C THR A 261 5.39 4.45 20.43
N ALA A 262 5.67 4.21 19.16
CA ALA A 262 5.44 5.18 18.09
C ALA A 262 3.94 5.51 17.92
N PHE A 263 3.05 4.52 18.00
CA PHE A 263 1.62 4.78 17.88
C PHE A 263 1.02 5.39 19.14
N ALA A 264 1.38 4.88 20.32
CA ALA A 264 0.91 5.39 21.61
C ALA A 264 1.34 6.85 21.87
N ASN A 265 2.52 7.22 21.38
CA ASN A 265 3.01 8.61 21.43
C ASN A 265 2.52 9.47 20.26
N HIS A 266 1.72 8.93 19.35
CA HIS A 266 1.25 9.63 18.15
C HIS A 266 2.41 10.11 17.25
N ASP A 267 3.53 9.39 17.20
CA ASP A 267 4.73 9.74 16.41
C ASP A 267 4.62 9.35 14.94
N MET A 268 3.79 8.34 14.63
CA MET A 268 3.45 7.92 13.28
C MET A 268 2.06 8.44 12.87
N PRO A 269 1.72 8.55 11.57
CA PRO A 269 0.34 8.82 11.13
C PRO A 269 -0.62 7.66 11.41
N PHE A 270 -1.92 7.94 11.47
CA PHE A 270 -2.97 6.92 11.61
C PHE A 270 -2.96 6.03 10.38
N MET A 271 -2.59 4.78 10.58
CA MET A 271 -2.38 3.87 9.46
C MET A 271 -3.55 2.94 9.25
N PHE A 272 -3.78 2.57 7.99
CA PHE A 272 -4.66 1.45 7.67
C PHE A 272 -4.28 0.82 6.34
N VAL A 273 -4.70 -0.42 6.16
CA VAL A 273 -4.60 -1.13 4.90
C VAL A 273 -5.97 -1.54 4.42
N THR A 274 -6.13 -1.77 3.11
CA THR A 274 -7.43 -2.13 2.54
C THR A 274 -7.40 -3.48 1.85
N ALA A 275 -8.55 -4.13 1.86
CA ALA A 275 -8.85 -5.35 1.12
C ALA A 275 -10.20 -5.19 0.42
N LEU A 276 -10.54 -6.12 -0.46
CA LEU A 276 -11.82 -6.10 -1.17
C LEU A 276 -12.68 -7.28 -0.76
N GLY A 277 -13.95 -7.01 -0.44
CA GLY A 277 -14.97 -8.01 -0.17
C GLY A 277 -15.36 -8.74 -1.46
N ARG A 278 -15.22 -10.07 -1.45
CA ARG A 278 -15.66 -10.94 -2.53
C ARG A 278 -17.02 -11.53 -2.15
N ARG A 279 -18.01 -11.35 -3.03
CA ARG A 279 -19.31 -12.02 -2.86
C ARG A 279 -19.12 -13.56 -2.98
N PRO A 280 -19.78 -14.36 -2.14
CA PRO A 280 -19.67 -15.82 -2.20
C PRO A 280 -20.06 -16.37 -3.58
N GLY A 281 -19.26 -17.30 -4.11
CA GLY A 281 -19.56 -18.01 -5.37
C GLY A 281 -19.42 -17.21 -6.66
N THR A 282 -18.83 -16.01 -6.63
CA THR A 282 -18.52 -15.21 -7.84
C THR A 282 -17.03 -14.95 -7.98
N VAL A 283 -16.56 -14.66 -9.18
CA VAL A 283 -15.19 -14.20 -9.49
C VAL A 283 -15.16 -12.77 -10.05
N VAL A 284 -16.31 -12.09 -9.98
CA VAL A 284 -16.48 -10.72 -10.46
C VAL A 284 -16.29 -9.74 -9.31
N PHE A 285 -15.42 -8.76 -9.53
CA PHE A 285 -15.16 -7.62 -8.66
C PHE A 285 -15.01 -6.37 -9.55
N ASN A 286 -15.43 -5.22 -9.05
CA ASN A 286 -15.40 -3.93 -9.75
C ASN A 286 -15.47 -2.77 -8.75
N LEU A 287 -15.61 -1.54 -9.25
CA LEU A 287 -15.77 -0.33 -8.43
C LEU A 287 -17.03 -0.32 -7.52
N ASN A 288 -17.90 -1.32 -7.60
CA ASN A 288 -19.05 -1.49 -6.69
C ASN A 288 -18.87 -2.66 -5.72
N SER A 289 -17.67 -3.26 -5.67
CA SER A 289 -17.28 -4.17 -4.60
C SER A 289 -17.07 -3.41 -3.29
N THR A 290 -17.24 -4.11 -2.17
CA THR A 290 -17.10 -3.56 -0.82
C THR A 290 -15.63 -3.43 -0.46
N VAL A 291 -15.13 -2.23 -0.16
CA VAL A 291 -13.78 -2.00 0.34
C VAL A 291 -13.77 -2.22 1.84
N ILE A 292 -12.90 -3.08 2.35
CA ILE A 292 -12.71 -3.34 3.78
C ILE A 292 -11.44 -2.65 4.24
N GLU A 293 -11.57 -1.76 5.22
CA GLU A 293 -10.47 -1.12 5.92
C GLU A 293 -10.05 -1.95 7.14
N MET A 294 -8.75 -2.05 7.35
CA MET A 294 -8.12 -2.73 8.48
C MET A 294 -7.13 -1.75 9.13
N ASN A 295 -7.56 -1.10 10.21
CA ASN A 295 -6.78 -0.14 10.98
C ASN A 295 -6.45 -0.71 12.38
N PRO A 296 -5.53 -0.12 13.16
CA PRO A 296 -5.15 -0.65 14.47
C PRO A 296 -6.31 -0.87 15.42
N PHE A 297 -7.37 -0.06 15.34
CA PHE A 297 -8.55 -0.16 16.21
C PHE A 297 -9.63 -1.07 15.62
N GLU A 298 -9.87 -0.99 14.32
CA GLU A 298 -11.10 -1.48 13.72
C GLU A 298 -10.92 -2.17 12.36
N PHE A 299 -11.89 -3.02 12.06
CA PHE A 299 -12.02 -3.76 10.81
C PHE A 299 -13.44 -3.55 10.29
N GLY A 300 -13.61 -3.10 9.05
CA GLY A 300 -14.94 -2.79 8.53
C GLY A 300 -14.96 -1.93 7.29
N SER A 301 -16.07 -1.23 7.06
CA SER A 301 -16.24 -0.41 5.86
C SER A 301 -17.23 0.73 6.03
N PHE A 302 -16.93 1.85 5.38
CA PHE A 302 -17.85 2.96 5.14
C PHE A 302 -18.82 2.71 3.98
N ASP A 303 -18.62 1.65 3.20
CA ASP A 303 -19.46 1.31 2.06
C ASP A 303 -20.86 0.85 2.51
N PRO A 304 -21.95 1.34 1.91
CA PRO A 304 -23.33 0.99 2.28
C PRO A 304 -23.64 -0.50 2.39
N SER A 305 -23.00 -1.38 1.61
CA SER A 305 -23.21 -2.84 1.70
C SER A 305 -22.89 -3.39 3.09
N LEU A 306 -21.90 -2.81 3.78
CA LEU A 306 -21.46 -3.22 5.10
C LEU A 306 -21.74 -2.15 6.16
N ASN A 307 -21.37 -0.88 5.93
CA ASN A 307 -21.65 0.27 6.80
C ASN A 307 -21.40 0.00 8.29
N THR A 308 -20.43 -0.86 8.59
CA THR A 308 -20.20 -1.41 9.92
C THR A 308 -18.69 -1.56 10.13
N PHE A 309 -18.24 -1.21 11.33
CA PHE A 309 -16.90 -1.53 11.83
C PHE A 309 -17.01 -2.39 13.08
N THR A 310 -16.04 -3.29 13.29
CA THR A 310 -15.84 -4.05 14.52
C THR A 310 -14.44 -3.79 15.09
N ASP A 311 -14.23 -3.95 16.40
CA ASP A 311 -12.87 -3.98 16.95
C ASP A 311 -12.09 -5.17 16.36
N ILE A 312 -10.97 -4.87 15.69
CA ILE A 312 -10.15 -5.87 14.97
C ILE A 312 -9.53 -6.91 15.92
N LYS A 313 -9.31 -6.54 17.20
CA LYS A 313 -8.73 -7.42 18.22
C LYS A 313 -9.56 -8.67 18.47
N TYR A 314 -10.89 -8.56 18.30
CA TYR A 314 -11.85 -9.63 18.59
C TYR A 314 -12.27 -10.43 17.36
N LEU A 315 -11.60 -10.25 16.22
CA LEU A 315 -11.81 -11.10 15.04
C LEU A 315 -11.68 -12.59 15.40
N GLY A 316 -12.48 -13.42 14.73
CA GLY A 316 -12.60 -14.86 15.05
C GLY A 316 -13.58 -15.16 16.19
N THR A 317 -14.12 -14.16 16.88
CA THR A 317 -15.19 -14.37 17.86
C THR A 317 -16.53 -14.64 17.15
N PRO A 318 -17.25 -15.73 17.48
CA PRO A 318 -18.61 -15.92 16.99
C PRO A 318 -19.53 -14.85 17.58
N VAL A 319 -20.16 -14.05 16.71
CA VAL A 319 -21.06 -12.97 17.09
C VAL A 319 -22.44 -13.11 16.46
N ASP A 320 -23.43 -12.49 17.10
CA ASP A 320 -24.77 -12.25 16.56
C ASP A 320 -25.11 -10.77 16.73
N ASN A 321 -25.23 -10.04 15.62
CA ASN A 321 -25.33 -8.58 15.60
C ASN A 321 -24.25 -7.91 16.49
N GLY A 322 -23.00 -8.33 16.31
CA GLY A 322 -21.84 -7.84 17.05
C GLY A 322 -21.74 -8.25 18.52
N LYS A 323 -22.71 -9.01 19.05
CA LYS A 323 -22.65 -9.53 20.43
C LYS A 323 -21.99 -10.90 20.45
N PRO A 324 -20.97 -11.15 21.30
CA PRO A 324 -20.33 -12.46 21.38
C PRO A 324 -21.31 -13.54 21.87
N VAL A 325 -21.37 -14.68 21.18
CA VAL A 325 -22.32 -15.77 21.48
C VAL A 325 -21.78 -16.73 22.56
N ASN A 326 -20.47 -16.72 22.85
CA ASN A 326 -19.84 -17.55 23.89
C ASN A 326 -18.61 -16.84 24.49
N ALA A 327 -17.41 -17.32 24.15
CA ALA A 327 -16.15 -16.73 24.54
C ALA A 327 -15.57 -15.92 23.39
N CYS A 328 -14.70 -14.98 23.74
CA CYS A 328 -14.04 -14.12 22.78
C CYS A 328 -12.76 -14.76 22.29
N VAL A 329 -12.30 -14.32 21.12
CA VAL A 329 -11.08 -14.80 20.47
C VAL A 329 -10.17 -13.60 20.27
N ASN A 330 -8.89 -13.77 20.58
CA ASN A 330 -7.82 -12.84 20.19
C ASN A 330 -6.79 -13.59 19.33
N GLY A 331 -5.99 -12.83 18.59
CA GLY A 331 -4.89 -13.37 17.78
C GLY A 331 -5.29 -13.78 16.36
N PHE A 332 -6.56 -13.60 15.97
CA PHE A 332 -7.01 -13.82 14.59
C PHE A 332 -6.47 -12.76 13.64
N ASP A 333 -6.34 -11.53 14.12
CA ASP A 333 -5.78 -10.37 13.44
C ASP A 333 -4.25 -10.43 13.35
N ASN A 334 -3.65 -11.61 13.15
CA ASN A 334 -2.20 -11.73 12.95
C ASN A 334 -1.72 -10.71 11.90
N ALA A 335 -0.69 -9.93 12.24
CA ALA A 335 -0.26 -8.80 11.41
C ALA A 335 0.15 -9.24 10.00
N GLY A 336 0.81 -10.40 9.88
CA GLY A 336 1.13 -11.00 8.58
C GLY A 336 -0.10 -11.40 7.78
N PHE A 337 -1.15 -11.89 8.43
CA PHE A 337 -2.41 -12.24 7.78
C PHE A 337 -3.21 -11.01 7.31
N VAL A 338 -3.22 -9.91 8.09
CA VAL A 338 -3.84 -8.64 7.68
C VAL A 338 -3.15 -8.08 6.42
N VAL A 339 -1.82 -8.03 6.44
CA VAL A 339 -1.01 -7.56 5.30
C VAL A 339 -1.13 -8.50 4.09
N GLY A 340 -1.09 -9.82 4.31
CA GLY A 340 -1.23 -10.81 3.24
C GLY A 340 -2.64 -10.90 2.64
N THR A 341 -3.69 -10.58 3.42
CA THR A 341 -5.06 -10.44 2.91
C THR A 341 -5.16 -9.29 1.90
N SER A 342 -4.57 -8.15 2.24
CA SER A 342 -4.49 -6.96 1.39
C SER A 342 -3.72 -7.21 0.08
N SER A 343 -2.93 -8.29 -0.02
CA SER A 343 -2.21 -8.71 -1.23
C SER A 343 -2.62 -10.09 -1.80
N SER A 344 -3.81 -10.59 -1.46
CA SER A 344 -4.30 -11.89 -1.91
C SER A 344 -4.81 -11.83 -3.37
N LEU A 345 -3.88 -11.83 -4.33
CA LEU A 345 -4.13 -11.68 -5.77
C LEU A 345 -4.63 -12.94 -6.48
N PHE A 346 -4.75 -14.08 -5.78
CA PHE A 346 -5.03 -15.39 -6.39
C PHE A 346 -6.27 -15.41 -7.30
N ASN A 347 -7.30 -14.62 -6.95
CA ASN A 347 -8.53 -14.47 -7.74
C ASN A 347 -8.31 -13.71 -9.06
N SER A 348 -7.35 -12.77 -9.13
CA SER A 348 -7.07 -11.96 -10.32
C SER A 348 -6.63 -12.81 -11.50
N PHE A 349 -5.93 -13.90 -11.23
CA PHE A 349 -5.35 -14.76 -12.25
C PHE A 349 -6.39 -15.47 -13.11
N MET A 350 -7.59 -15.71 -12.58
CA MET A 350 -8.71 -16.24 -13.37
C MET A 350 -9.10 -15.28 -14.50
N ASN A 351 -9.10 -13.98 -14.21
CA ASN A 351 -9.57 -12.93 -15.12
C ASN A 351 -8.44 -12.36 -16.00
N THR A 352 -7.18 -12.59 -15.66
CA THR A 352 -6.01 -12.03 -16.38
C THR A 352 -5.22 -13.06 -17.19
N LEU A 353 -5.09 -14.29 -16.71
CA LEU A 353 -4.19 -15.29 -17.32
C LEU A 353 -4.94 -16.40 -18.05
N VAL A 354 -6.12 -16.77 -17.57
CA VAL A 354 -6.90 -17.89 -18.13
C VAL A 354 -8.28 -17.49 -18.65
N CYS A 355 -8.53 -16.18 -18.74
CA CYS A 355 -9.72 -15.60 -19.37
C CYS A 355 -9.85 -16.02 -20.84
N ASP A 356 -11.05 -16.15 -21.38
CA ASP A 356 -11.22 -16.80 -22.70
C ASP A 356 -10.51 -16.05 -23.84
N ASP A 357 -10.47 -14.71 -23.78
CA ASP A 357 -9.91 -13.85 -24.83
C ASP A 357 -8.45 -13.40 -24.60
N CYS A 358 -7.81 -13.72 -23.47
CA CYS A 358 -6.40 -13.39 -23.26
C CYS A 358 -5.47 -14.38 -23.98
N ASN A 359 -4.47 -13.83 -24.68
CA ASN A 359 -3.41 -14.56 -25.38
C ASN A 359 -2.10 -14.63 -24.57
N SER A 360 -2.19 -14.41 -23.25
CA SER A 360 -1.03 -14.38 -22.33
C SER A 360 -0.36 -15.75 -22.17
N LEU A 361 -1.06 -16.85 -22.46
CA LEU A 361 -0.57 -18.22 -22.25
C LEU A 361 -0.85 -19.15 -23.44
N ASN A 362 0.02 -20.16 -23.59
CA ASN A 362 -0.20 -21.26 -24.53
C ASN A 362 -1.50 -22.04 -24.19
N PHE A 363 -2.23 -22.50 -25.22
CA PHE A 363 -3.52 -23.19 -25.08
C PHE A 363 -3.54 -24.36 -24.08
N ILE A 364 -2.55 -25.26 -24.12
CA ILE A 364 -2.50 -26.43 -23.23
C ILE A 364 -2.37 -26.00 -21.77
N VAL A 365 -1.64 -24.91 -21.56
CA VAL A 365 -1.28 -24.38 -20.25
C VAL A 365 -2.47 -23.65 -19.67
N LYS A 366 -3.10 -22.83 -20.49
CA LYS A 366 -4.35 -22.16 -20.17
C LYS A 366 -5.39 -23.16 -19.66
N ILE A 367 -5.50 -24.35 -20.27
CA ILE A 367 -6.40 -25.42 -19.80
C ILE A 367 -6.03 -25.95 -18.41
N VAL A 368 -4.75 -26.30 -18.19
CA VAL A 368 -4.31 -26.87 -16.90
C VAL A 368 -4.46 -25.84 -15.77
N LEU A 369 -4.04 -24.60 -16.03
CA LEU A 369 -4.18 -23.50 -15.09
C LEU A 369 -5.63 -23.14 -14.81
N LYS A 370 -6.48 -23.08 -15.83
CA LYS A 370 -7.92 -22.81 -15.65
C LYS A 370 -8.55 -23.87 -14.75
N LYS A 371 -8.19 -25.15 -14.92
CA LYS A 371 -8.69 -26.24 -14.06
C LYS A 371 -8.25 -26.09 -12.61
N LEU A 372 -6.99 -25.76 -12.35
CA LEU A 372 -6.46 -25.54 -11.00
C LEU A 372 -7.10 -24.31 -10.34
N LEU A 373 -7.07 -23.16 -11.02
CA LEU A 373 -7.63 -21.92 -10.48
C LEU A 373 -9.15 -22.07 -10.24
N THR A 374 -9.85 -22.86 -11.08
CA THR A 374 -11.27 -23.16 -10.85
C THR A 374 -11.45 -24.03 -9.62
N TYR A 375 -10.59 -25.03 -9.41
CA TYR A 375 -10.59 -25.83 -8.19
C TYR A 375 -10.39 -24.95 -6.95
N LEU A 376 -9.33 -24.13 -6.94
CA LEU A 376 -9.02 -23.21 -5.83
C LEU A 376 -10.19 -22.26 -5.54
N SER A 377 -10.82 -21.73 -6.58
CA SER A 377 -11.94 -20.80 -6.43
C SER A 377 -13.21 -21.48 -5.91
N VAL A 378 -13.51 -22.70 -6.39
CA VAL A 378 -14.66 -23.50 -5.92
C VAL A 378 -14.47 -23.95 -4.47
N THR A 379 -13.23 -24.24 -4.05
CA THR A 379 -12.91 -24.60 -2.67
C THR A 379 -12.58 -23.40 -1.78
N THR A 380 -12.74 -22.17 -2.28
CA THR A 380 -12.42 -20.92 -1.57
C THR A 380 -11.00 -20.86 -1.00
N GLU A 381 -10.07 -21.58 -1.61
CA GLU A 381 -8.65 -21.55 -1.26
C GLU A 381 -7.97 -20.28 -1.76
N ASP A 382 -8.58 -19.58 -2.72
CA ASP A 382 -8.04 -18.38 -3.38
C ASP A 382 -8.28 -17.07 -2.61
N VAL A 383 -8.95 -17.11 -1.45
CA VAL A 383 -9.38 -15.92 -0.68
C VAL A 383 -8.92 -15.98 0.77
N ALA A 384 -8.84 -14.83 1.43
CA ALA A 384 -8.70 -14.77 2.88
C ALA A 384 -10.05 -15.09 3.53
N LEU A 385 -10.06 -16.07 4.43
CA LEU A 385 -11.27 -16.52 5.13
C LEU A 385 -11.35 -15.86 6.51
N TYR A 386 -12.31 -14.96 6.69
CA TYR A 386 -12.65 -14.38 7.99
C TYR A 386 -13.87 -15.12 8.54
N LYS A 387 -13.58 -16.22 9.24
CA LYS A 387 -14.56 -17.13 9.83
C LYS A 387 -14.28 -17.34 11.32
N PRO A 388 -15.29 -17.18 12.20
CA PRO A 388 -16.65 -16.69 11.93
C PRO A 388 -16.68 -15.25 11.41
N ASN A 389 -17.70 -14.94 10.60
CA ASN A 389 -17.95 -13.60 10.05
C ASN A 389 -18.25 -12.60 11.18
N PRO A 390 -17.46 -11.52 11.35
CA PRO A 390 -17.67 -10.54 12.41
C PRO A 390 -18.92 -9.67 12.21
N PHE A 391 -19.56 -9.74 11.05
CA PHE A 391 -20.75 -8.94 10.70
C PHE A 391 -22.01 -9.78 10.54
N TYR A 392 -21.99 -11.01 11.05
CA TYR A 392 -23.16 -11.88 11.03
C TYR A 392 -24.34 -11.19 11.73
N ASN A 393 -25.47 -11.11 11.03
CA ASN A 393 -26.67 -10.37 11.45
C ASN A 393 -26.45 -8.90 11.84
N SER A 394 -25.40 -8.22 11.33
CA SER A 394 -25.22 -6.77 11.57
C SER A 394 -26.46 -5.99 11.13
N GLU A 395 -27.00 -5.20 12.05
CA GLU A 395 -28.18 -4.35 11.81
C GLU A 395 -27.91 -3.16 10.89
N PHE A 396 -26.65 -2.75 10.74
CA PHE A 396 -26.26 -1.60 9.92
C PHE A 396 -25.92 -1.98 8.48
N ALA A 397 -25.62 -3.25 8.22
CA ALA A 397 -25.21 -3.73 6.91
C ALA A 397 -26.42 -3.97 6.00
N SER A 398 -26.38 -3.44 4.78
CA SER A 398 -27.48 -3.59 3.80
C SER A 398 -27.39 -4.84 2.92
N SER A 399 -26.23 -5.53 2.91
CA SER A 399 -26.02 -6.71 2.04
C SER A 399 -26.31 -8.02 2.76
N GLU A 400 -27.37 -8.71 2.34
CA GLU A 400 -27.70 -10.06 2.81
C GLU A 400 -26.55 -11.06 2.55
N ASN A 401 -25.78 -10.89 1.46
CA ASN A 401 -24.66 -11.78 1.15
C ASN A 401 -23.53 -11.70 2.21
N ILE A 402 -23.49 -10.63 2.99
CA ILE A 402 -22.56 -10.47 4.11
C ILE A 402 -23.25 -10.92 5.39
N THR A 403 -24.43 -10.39 5.71
CA THR A 403 -25.05 -10.61 7.03
C THR A 403 -25.55 -12.03 7.28
N THR A 404 -25.88 -12.80 6.24
CA THR A 404 -26.35 -14.20 6.38
C THR A 404 -25.24 -15.23 6.18
N ASN A 405 -24.03 -14.82 5.80
CA ASN A 405 -22.93 -15.75 5.57
C ASN A 405 -22.12 -15.97 6.85
N ASP A 406 -21.73 -17.20 7.12
CA ASP A 406 -20.87 -17.54 8.27
C ASP A 406 -19.40 -17.10 8.08
N THR A 407 -19.04 -16.72 6.85
CA THR A 407 -17.68 -16.37 6.44
C THR A 407 -17.68 -15.08 5.60
N LEU A 408 -16.76 -14.17 5.92
CA LEU A 408 -16.43 -13.03 5.08
C LEU A 408 -15.21 -13.38 4.23
N TYR A 409 -15.33 -13.22 2.90
CA TYR A 409 -14.27 -13.56 1.94
C TYR A 409 -13.58 -12.30 1.45
N LEU A 410 -12.28 -12.18 1.71
CA LEU A 410 -11.49 -11.01 1.29
C LEU A 410 -10.40 -11.37 0.26
N ILE A 411 -10.10 -10.42 -0.61
CA ILE A 411 -9.04 -10.47 -1.63
C ILE A 411 -8.24 -9.17 -1.65
N ASP A 412 -7.20 -9.10 -2.49
CA ASP A 412 -6.37 -7.90 -2.67
C ASP A 412 -7.22 -6.63 -2.87
N GLY A 413 -6.88 -5.56 -2.14
CA GLY A 413 -7.64 -4.30 -2.15
C GLY A 413 -7.64 -3.58 -3.50
N GLY A 414 -6.60 -3.74 -4.31
CA GLY A 414 -6.42 -3.02 -5.57
C GLY A 414 -7.19 -3.62 -6.75
N ILE A 415 -7.67 -4.86 -6.61
CA ILE A 415 -8.24 -5.63 -7.72
C ILE A 415 -9.61 -5.10 -8.20
N GLY A 416 -10.27 -4.26 -7.39
CA GLY A 416 -11.54 -3.62 -7.72
C GLY A 416 -11.44 -2.44 -8.69
N GLY A 417 -10.22 -2.05 -9.07
CA GLY A 417 -9.92 -0.90 -9.93
C GLY A 417 -9.30 0.28 -9.16
N GLU A 418 -9.57 0.38 -7.86
CA GLU A 418 -8.93 1.34 -6.97
C GLU A 418 -7.61 0.80 -6.42
N SER A 419 -6.56 0.94 -7.21
CA SER A 419 -5.22 0.48 -6.85
C SER A 419 -4.47 1.43 -5.92
N ILE A 420 -5.00 2.65 -5.66
CA ILE A 420 -4.59 3.53 -4.56
C ILE A 420 -5.76 3.58 -3.56
N PRO A 421 -5.54 3.37 -2.25
CA PRO A 421 -6.61 3.24 -1.24
C PRO A 421 -7.31 4.57 -0.88
N LEU A 422 -7.79 5.31 -1.88
CA LEU A 422 -8.36 6.64 -1.71
C LEU A 422 -9.83 6.62 -1.27
N SER A 423 -10.62 5.62 -1.63
CA SER A 423 -12.06 5.60 -1.35
C SER A 423 -12.42 5.57 0.14
N THR A 424 -11.59 4.92 0.97
CA THR A 424 -11.76 4.91 2.43
C THR A 424 -10.99 6.05 3.09
N LEU A 425 -9.90 6.53 2.48
CA LEU A 425 -9.13 7.67 3.00
C LEU A 425 -9.90 8.99 2.83
N MET A 426 -10.38 9.28 1.62
CA MET A 426 -11.10 10.50 1.26
C MET A 426 -12.61 10.36 1.49
N VAL A 427 -13.02 9.78 2.61
CA VAL A 427 -14.44 9.76 3.01
C VAL A 427 -14.83 11.08 3.67
N LYS A 428 -16.09 11.49 3.53
CA LYS A 428 -16.61 12.70 4.19
C LYS A 428 -16.36 12.72 5.70
N GLN A 429 -16.32 11.55 6.35
CA GLN A 429 -16.10 11.42 7.80
C GLN A 429 -14.67 11.78 8.25
N ARG A 430 -13.69 11.83 7.33
CA ARG A 430 -12.29 12.17 7.64
C ARG A 430 -11.91 13.61 7.32
N GLU A 431 -12.78 14.34 6.60
CA GLU A 431 -12.62 15.77 6.30
C GLU A 431 -11.19 16.14 5.87
N LEU A 432 -10.62 15.37 4.93
CA LEU A 432 -9.26 15.58 4.46
C LEU A 432 -9.12 16.88 3.67
N ASP A 433 -8.01 17.56 3.89
CA ASP A 433 -7.66 18.79 3.18
C ASP A 433 -6.83 18.49 1.93
N VAL A 434 -5.85 17.62 2.10
CA VAL A 434 -4.88 17.29 1.06
C VAL A 434 -4.48 15.82 1.15
N VAL A 435 -4.30 15.18 0.00
CA VAL A 435 -3.75 13.83 -0.09
C VAL A 435 -2.59 13.79 -1.07
N LEU A 436 -1.45 13.24 -0.64
CA LEU A 436 -0.36 12.87 -1.54
C LEU A 436 -0.56 11.40 -1.94
N ALA A 437 -0.86 11.17 -3.21
CA ALA A 437 -1.19 9.87 -3.77
C ALA A 437 -0.06 9.37 -4.69
N PHE A 438 0.52 8.21 -4.38
CA PHE A 438 1.64 7.61 -5.10
C PHE A 438 1.20 6.37 -5.89
N ASP A 439 1.36 6.44 -7.20
CA ASP A 439 0.95 5.43 -8.17
C ASP A 439 2.14 4.64 -8.72
N TYR A 440 2.17 3.34 -8.44
CA TYR A 440 3.14 2.37 -8.94
C TYR A 440 2.47 1.28 -9.83
N ASN A 441 1.33 1.58 -10.45
CA ASN A 441 0.68 0.67 -11.39
C ASN A 441 1.47 0.51 -12.70
N THR A 442 1.02 -0.45 -13.51
CA THR A 442 1.67 -0.89 -14.75
C THR A 442 0.62 -0.95 -15.86
N ASP A 443 0.09 0.21 -16.25
CA ASP A 443 -1.10 0.33 -17.08
C ASP A 443 -0.77 0.46 -18.57
N THR A 444 0.36 1.11 -18.89
CA THR A 444 0.82 1.27 -20.27
C THR A 444 1.50 0.00 -20.79
N SER A 445 1.70 -0.08 -22.11
CA SER A 445 2.45 -1.18 -22.75
C SER A 445 3.89 -1.31 -22.27
N THR A 446 4.48 -0.25 -21.72
CA THR A 446 5.81 -0.21 -21.11
C THR A 446 5.78 -0.30 -19.59
N SER A 447 4.64 -0.70 -19.01
CA SER A 447 4.47 -0.96 -17.56
C SER A 447 4.67 0.27 -16.68
N TRP A 448 4.20 1.43 -17.13
CA TRP A 448 4.13 2.66 -16.34
C TRP A 448 2.68 3.04 -16.00
N PRO A 449 2.42 3.86 -14.97
CA PRO A 449 1.09 4.35 -14.66
C PRO A 449 0.52 5.24 -15.78
N ASP A 450 -0.79 5.18 -15.98
CA ASP A 450 -1.52 6.02 -16.93
C ASP A 450 -2.53 7.00 -16.28
N GLY A 451 -2.65 6.98 -14.95
CA GLY A 451 -3.62 7.76 -14.17
C GLY A 451 -4.92 7.02 -13.85
N SER A 452 -5.11 5.80 -14.36
CA SER A 452 -6.32 5.01 -14.15
C SER A 452 -6.68 4.79 -12.68
N ALA A 453 -5.71 4.71 -11.77
CA ALA A 453 -5.97 4.56 -10.34
C ALA A 453 -6.75 5.74 -9.72
N LEU A 454 -6.37 6.96 -10.08
CA LEU A 454 -7.05 8.17 -9.61
C LEU A 454 -8.39 8.35 -10.33
N ILE A 455 -8.47 7.98 -11.61
CA ILE A 455 -9.73 7.94 -12.38
C ILE A 455 -10.74 6.99 -11.71
N SER A 456 -10.33 5.78 -11.36
CA SER A 456 -11.16 4.81 -10.63
C SER A 456 -11.70 5.37 -9.32
N SER A 457 -10.88 6.11 -8.57
CA SER A 457 -11.29 6.76 -7.33
C SER A 457 -12.35 7.85 -7.58
N TYR A 458 -12.16 8.64 -8.65
CA TYR A 458 -13.13 9.63 -9.09
C TYR A 458 -14.45 9.01 -9.54
N GLU A 459 -14.42 7.95 -10.34
CA GLU A 459 -15.61 7.26 -10.83
C GLU A 459 -16.38 6.56 -9.71
N ARG A 460 -15.67 5.96 -8.76
CA ARG A 460 -16.28 5.23 -7.65
C ARG A 460 -17.16 6.11 -6.79
N GLN A 461 -16.86 7.40 -6.64
CA GLN A 461 -17.69 8.29 -5.81
C GLN A 461 -19.16 8.39 -6.27
N PHE A 462 -19.43 8.01 -7.52
CA PHE A 462 -20.76 7.94 -8.15
C PHE A 462 -21.36 6.52 -8.14
N ALA A 463 -20.59 5.50 -7.78
CA ALA A 463 -21.09 4.15 -7.55
C ALA A 463 -21.85 4.06 -6.21
N GLN A 464 -22.73 3.06 -6.08
CA GLN A 464 -23.50 2.87 -4.85
C GLN A 464 -22.59 2.70 -3.64
N GLN A 465 -21.49 1.94 -3.76
CA GLN A 465 -20.57 1.74 -2.65
C GLN A 465 -19.75 2.99 -2.29
N GLY A 466 -19.39 3.84 -3.26
CA GLY A 466 -18.59 5.05 -3.02
C GLY A 466 -19.40 6.27 -2.56
N SER A 467 -20.62 6.06 -2.04
CA SER A 467 -21.52 7.16 -1.66
C SER A 467 -20.92 8.10 -0.60
N SER A 468 -20.01 7.63 0.27
CA SER A 468 -19.28 8.45 1.26
C SER A 468 -17.95 9.02 0.75
N SER A 469 -17.41 8.50 -0.35
CA SER A 469 -16.11 8.90 -0.90
C SER A 469 -16.18 10.27 -1.59
N LEU A 470 -15.15 11.09 -1.45
CA LEU A 470 -15.00 12.40 -2.05
C LEU A 470 -13.75 12.38 -2.93
N CYS A 471 -13.87 12.79 -4.20
CA CYS A 471 -12.72 12.88 -5.08
C CYS A 471 -12.89 14.11 -6.00
N PRO A 472 -11.87 14.96 -6.19
CA PRO A 472 -11.98 16.09 -7.11
C PRO A 472 -12.16 15.62 -8.56
N TYR A 473 -12.46 16.53 -9.49
CA TYR A 473 -12.51 16.17 -10.91
C TYR A 473 -11.16 15.63 -11.41
N VAL A 474 -11.23 14.58 -12.22
CA VAL A 474 -10.09 13.87 -12.80
C VAL A 474 -10.37 13.62 -14.29
N PRO A 475 -9.45 13.93 -15.22
CA PRO A 475 -9.63 13.66 -16.64
C PRO A 475 -9.30 12.21 -17.00
N ASP A 476 -9.54 11.81 -18.25
CA ASP A 476 -9.21 10.48 -18.75
C ASP A 476 -7.68 10.21 -18.88
N SER A 477 -7.30 8.93 -18.98
CA SER A 477 -5.89 8.51 -19.11
C SER A 477 -5.19 9.14 -20.32
N ASN A 478 -5.94 9.40 -21.41
CA ASN A 478 -5.38 10.02 -22.60
C ASN A 478 -4.90 11.46 -22.30
N THR A 479 -5.68 12.20 -21.52
CA THR A 479 -5.33 13.53 -21.02
C THR A 479 -4.19 13.47 -20.01
N PHE A 480 -4.17 12.49 -19.10
CA PHE A 480 -3.04 12.28 -18.17
C PHE A 480 -1.71 12.16 -18.89
N LEU A 481 -1.65 11.29 -19.89
CA LEU A 481 -0.44 11.01 -20.64
C LEU A 481 -0.02 12.23 -21.48
N GLN A 482 -0.94 12.85 -22.22
CA GLN A 482 -0.60 13.98 -23.09
C GLN A 482 -0.25 15.27 -22.35
N LYS A 483 -0.84 15.51 -21.17
CA LYS A 483 -0.49 16.67 -20.32
C LYS A 483 0.69 16.41 -19.39
N GLY A 484 1.27 15.21 -19.43
CA GLY A 484 2.44 14.85 -18.64
C GLY A 484 2.15 14.65 -17.15
N PHE A 485 0.90 14.41 -16.75
CA PHE A 485 0.52 14.18 -15.35
C PHE A 485 1.10 12.88 -14.76
N THR A 486 1.60 11.99 -15.61
CA THR A 486 2.36 10.79 -15.19
C THR A 486 3.88 10.98 -15.29
N ALA A 487 4.35 12.10 -15.83
CA ALA A 487 5.77 12.43 -15.93
C ALA A 487 6.24 13.41 -14.85
N ARG A 488 5.32 14.08 -14.16
CA ARG A 488 5.61 15.00 -13.04
C ARG A 488 4.45 14.96 -12.05
N PRO A 489 4.64 15.42 -10.81
CA PRO A 489 3.55 15.63 -9.89
C PRO A 489 2.46 16.51 -10.51
N ALA A 490 1.19 16.22 -10.23
CA ALA A 490 0.03 16.97 -10.73
C ALA A 490 -0.98 17.20 -9.61
N PHE A 491 -1.60 18.38 -9.55
CA PHE A 491 -2.57 18.74 -8.51
C PHE A 491 -3.99 18.70 -9.10
N PHE A 492 -4.92 18.10 -8.37
CA PHE A 492 -6.34 18.02 -8.72
C PHE A 492 -7.19 18.62 -7.59
N GLY A 493 -8.29 19.27 -7.96
CA GLY A 493 -9.19 19.90 -6.97
C GLY A 493 -8.69 21.20 -6.38
N CYS A 494 -7.84 21.95 -7.09
CA CYS A 494 -7.09 23.07 -6.52
C CYS A 494 -7.92 24.27 -6.03
N ASP A 495 -9.15 24.45 -6.54
CA ASP A 495 -10.07 25.50 -6.09
C ASP A 495 -11.38 24.88 -5.58
N ALA A 496 -11.68 25.04 -4.29
CA ALA A 496 -12.90 24.55 -3.64
C ALA A 496 -14.17 25.06 -4.32
N LYS A 497 -14.17 26.29 -4.86
CA LYS A 497 -15.36 26.88 -5.50
C LYS A 497 -15.82 26.07 -6.70
N ASN A 498 -14.89 25.44 -7.40
CA ASN A 498 -15.19 24.60 -8.56
C ASN A 498 -15.72 23.23 -8.16
N LEU A 499 -15.65 22.84 -6.88
CA LEU A 499 -16.00 21.49 -6.40
C LEU A 499 -17.37 21.41 -5.72
N THR A 500 -18.16 22.47 -5.77
CA THR A 500 -19.46 22.56 -5.10
C THR A 500 -20.39 21.38 -5.42
N ASP A 501 -20.40 20.91 -6.67
CA ASP A 501 -21.23 19.77 -7.11
C ASP A 501 -20.73 18.39 -6.61
N LEU A 502 -19.51 18.32 -6.08
CA LEU A 502 -18.89 17.12 -5.55
C LEU A 502 -18.90 17.07 -4.00
N MET A 503 -19.42 18.12 -3.35
CA MET A 503 -19.50 18.18 -1.88
C MET A 503 -20.51 17.15 -1.35
N LYS A 504 -20.19 16.55 -0.19
CA LYS A 504 -21.09 15.63 0.52
C LYS A 504 -21.15 16.03 1.99
N ASP A 505 -22.34 16.29 2.50
CA ASP A 505 -22.59 16.79 3.86
C ASP A 505 -21.70 17.99 4.22
N ASP A 506 -21.65 18.98 3.34
CA ASP A 506 -20.85 20.21 3.46
C ASP A 506 -19.31 20.00 3.46
N VAL A 507 -18.83 18.78 3.22
CA VAL A 507 -17.41 18.47 3.10
C VAL A 507 -16.95 18.62 1.65
N VAL A 508 -15.93 19.44 1.43
CA VAL A 508 -15.29 19.67 0.12
C VAL A 508 -14.31 18.52 -0.16
N PRO A 509 -14.24 17.99 -1.40
CA PRO A 509 -13.20 17.01 -1.73
C PRO A 509 -11.78 17.55 -1.45
N PRO A 510 -10.83 16.71 -0.99
CA PRO A 510 -9.45 17.15 -0.75
C PRO A 510 -8.76 17.59 -2.04
N LEU A 511 -7.71 18.41 -1.90
CA LEU A 511 -6.74 18.60 -2.97
C LEU A 511 -5.89 17.33 -3.10
N VAL A 512 -5.81 16.75 -4.30
CA VAL A 512 -4.99 15.55 -4.53
C VAL A 512 -3.70 15.95 -5.23
N VAL A 513 -2.56 15.67 -4.60
CA VAL A 513 -1.23 15.74 -5.22
C VAL A 513 -0.87 14.33 -5.70
N TYR A 514 -0.93 14.12 -7.00
CA TYR A 514 -0.69 12.84 -7.63
C TYR A 514 0.76 12.70 -8.09
N PHE A 515 1.39 11.58 -7.75
CA PHE A 515 2.72 11.17 -8.18
C PHE A 515 2.62 9.85 -8.93
N ALA A 516 3.16 9.78 -10.14
CA ALA A 516 3.30 8.53 -10.88
C ALA A 516 4.75 8.05 -10.90
N ASN A 517 4.92 6.74 -10.75
CA ASN A 517 6.19 6.08 -10.95
C ASN A 517 6.73 6.32 -12.36
N ARG A 518 8.02 6.65 -12.45
CA ARG A 518 8.74 6.89 -13.71
C ARG A 518 10.24 6.67 -13.51
N PRO A 519 11.04 6.48 -14.57
CA PRO A 519 12.47 6.29 -14.43
C PRO A 519 13.17 7.66 -14.34
N TYR A 520 13.84 7.91 -13.22
CA TYR A 520 14.81 9.00 -13.06
C TYR A 520 16.23 8.42 -13.05
N GLU A 521 16.52 7.58 -12.07
CA GLU A 521 17.84 6.96 -11.87
C GLU A 521 17.80 5.44 -11.98
N TYR A 522 16.61 4.83 -11.96
CA TYR A 522 16.45 3.38 -12.09
C TYR A 522 15.14 3.02 -12.81
N TYR A 523 15.17 1.98 -13.65
CA TYR A 523 13.96 1.45 -14.28
C TYR A 523 13.16 0.63 -13.27
N SER A 524 12.15 1.28 -12.70
CA SER A 524 11.29 0.72 -11.66
C SER A 524 10.01 0.05 -12.18
N ASN A 525 9.77 -0.01 -13.49
CA ASN A 525 8.64 -0.68 -14.13
C ASN A 525 8.77 -2.22 -14.17
N VAL A 526 9.24 -2.81 -13.06
CA VAL A 526 9.41 -4.26 -12.91
C VAL A 526 8.05 -4.95 -12.77
N SER A 527 7.95 -6.23 -13.13
CA SER A 527 6.70 -7.00 -13.01
C SER A 527 6.20 -7.04 -11.56
N THR A 528 4.89 -6.94 -11.36
CA THR A 528 4.25 -7.15 -10.04
C THR A 528 4.57 -8.54 -9.48
N LEU A 529 4.84 -9.50 -10.36
CA LEU A 529 5.11 -10.89 -9.99
C LEU A 529 6.61 -11.18 -9.78
N SER A 530 7.50 -10.20 -9.95
CA SER A 530 8.91 -10.37 -9.57
C SER A 530 9.04 -10.54 -8.05
N LEU A 531 9.35 -11.76 -7.59
CA LEU A 531 9.43 -12.12 -6.16
C LEU A 531 10.86 -12.14 -5.58
N THR A 532 11.88 -11.91 -6.41
CA THR A 532 13.29 -12.01 -6.01
C THR A 532 14.08 -10.82 -6.57
N PHE A 533 14.90 -10.20 -5.73
CA PHE A 533 15.76 -9.06 -6.08
C PHE A 533 17.12 -9.18 -5.40
N THR A 534 18.17 -8.73 -6.08
CA THR A 534 19.45 -8.47 -5.42
C THR A 534 19.33 -7.24 -4.51
N ASP A 535 20.24 -7.10 -3.54
CA ASP A 535 20.26 -5.92 -2.66
C ASP A 535 20.47 -4.61 -3.46
N GLU A 536 21.25 -4.67 -4.55
CA GLU A 536 21.46 -3.53 -5.45
C GLU A 536 20.18 -3.15 -6.21
N GLN A 537 19.45 -4.13 -6.76
CA GLN A 537 18.17 -3.88 -7.44
C GLN A 537 17.14 -3.31 -6.46
N LYS A 538 17.06 -3.87 -5.24
CA LYS A 538 16.21 -3.37 -4.16
C LYS A 538 16.51 -1.89 -3.88
N LYS A 539 17.78 -1.54 -3.67
CA LYS A 539 18.22 -0.15 -3.40
C LYS A 539 17.99 0.77 -4.59
N GLY A 540 18.17 0.31 -5.83
CA GLY A 540 17.86 1.08 -7.04
C GLY A 540 16.38 1.44 -7.16
N LEU A 541 15.47 0.49 -6.85
CA LEU A 541 14.03 0.75 -6.82
C LEU A 541 13.64 1.78 -5.74
N ILE A 542 14.23 1.68 -4.55
CA ILE A 542 14.03 2.64 -3.45
C ILE A 542 14.56 4.02 -3.84
N GLN A 543 15.77 4.11 -4.39
CA GLN A 543 16.36 5.37 -4.84
C GLN A 543 15.46 6.07 -5.86
N ASN A 544 14.99 5.34 -6.87
CA ASN A 544 14.12 5.93 -7.88
C ASN A 544 12.76 6.37 -7.29
N GLY A 545 12.23 5.64 -6.31
CA GLY A 545 11.04 6.08 -5.56
C GLY A 545 11.26 7.39 -4.80
N PHE A 546 12.44 7.56 -4.19
CA PHE A 546 12.84 8.81 -3.54
C PHE A 546 12.92 9.96 -4.55
N ASP A 547 13.48 9.72 -5.74
CA ASP A 547 13.59 10.74 -6.79
C ASP A 547 12.23 11.10 -7.40
N VAL A 548 11.32 10.14 -7.55
CA VAL A 548 9.94 10.40 -7.98
C VAL A 548 9.24 11.34 -6.99
N ALA A 549 9.31 11.06 -5.70
CA ALA A 549 8.66 11.87 -4.68
C ALA A 549 9.33 13.24 -4.50
N SER A 550 10.65 13.31 -4.56
CA SER A 550 11.43 14.54 -4.32
C SER A 550 11.70 15.38 -5.56
N ARG A 551 11.21 14.94 -6.73
CA ARG A 551 11.49 15.55 -8.03
C ARG A 551 12.99 15.64 -8.33
N LEU A 552 13.66 14.49 -8.19
CA LEU A 552 15.12 14.30 -8.29
C LEU A 552 15.86 15.20 -7.30
N ASN A 553 15.52 15.08 -6.01
CA ASN A 553 16.08 15.86 -4.93
C ASN A 553 16.01 17.39 -5.18
N ASN A 554 14.82 17.89 -5.56
CA ASN A 554 14.54 19.27 -6.00
C ASN A 554 15.40 19.79 -7.18
N THR A 555 16.12 18.92 -7.89
CA THR A 555 17.05 19.36 -8.95
C THR A 555 16.30 19.80 -10.20
N ILE A 556 15.18 19.13 -10.51
CA ILE A 556 14.34 19.48 -11.66
C ILE A 556 13.55 20.76 -11.38
N ASP A 557 13.16 20.98 -10.12
CA ASP A 557 12.44 22.17 -9.71
C ASP A 557 12.81 22.56 -8.26
N PRO A 558 13.66 23.58 -8.11
CA PRO A 558 14.07 24.08 -6.80
C PRO A 558 12.92 24.63 -5.96
N ASN A 559 11.80 25.02 -6.58
CA ASN A 559 10.63 25.58 -5.89
C ASN A 559 9.61 24.50 -5.51
N PHE A 560 9.88 23.22 -5.80
CA PHE A 560 8.90 22.16 -5.62
C PHE A 560 8.41 22.03 -4.17
N LYS A 561 9.31 22.17 -3.19
CA LYS A 561 8.95 22.21 -1.76
C LYS A 561 7.94 23.33 -1.45
N SER A 562 8.15 24.53 -1.99
CA SER A 562 7.21 25.65 -1.85
C SER A 562 5.86 25.32 -2.48
N CYS A 563 5.84 24.69 -3.65
CA CYS A 563 4.59 24.34 -4.32
C CYS A 563 3.79 23.26 -3.57
N ILE A 564 4.46 22.27 -3.00
CA ILE A 564 3.81 21.30 -2.11
C ILE A 564 3.28 21.97 -0.84
N SER A 565 4.04 22.91 -0.27
CA SER A 565 3.60 23.68 0.90
C SER A 565 2.35 24.51 0.62
N CYS A 566 2.28 25.14 -0.56
CA CYS A 566 1.08 25.84 -1.03
C CYS A 566 -0.13 24.91 -1.21
N ALA A 567 0.08 23.67 -1.65
CA ALA A 567 -0.98 22.67 -1.77
C ALA A 567 -1.50 22.24 -0.39
N ILE A 568 -0.61 22.04 0.59
CA ILE A 568 -0.95 21.60 1.95
C ILE A 568 -1.84 22.64 2.67
N ILE A 569 -1.53 23.93 2.56
CA ILE A 569 -2.28 24.98 3.27
C ILE A 569 -3.57 25.42 2.55
N ARG A 570 -3.83 24.92 1.33
CA ARG A 570 -4.84 25.51 0.44
C ARG A 570 -6.26 25.45 1.00
N ARG A 571 -6.70 24.29 1.50
CA ARG A 571 -8.07 24.15 2.03
C ARG A 571 -8.30 24.99 3.27
N GLU A 572 -7.29 25.11 4.13
CA GLU A 572 -7.37 25.96 5.31
C GLU A 572 -7.44 27.44 4.94
N GLN A 573 -6.68 27.89 3.93
CA GLN A 573 -6.82 29.24 3.38
C GLN A 573 -8.24 29.49 2.85
N GLU A 574 -8.81 28.54 2.10
CA GLU A 574 -10.17 28.66 1.55
C GLU A 574 -11.23 28.74 2.64
N ARG A 575 -11.14 27.91 3.69
CA ARG A 575 -12.05 27.97 4.86
C ARG A 575 -12.02 29.33 5.55
N ARG A 576 -10.83 29.94 5.64
CA ARG A 576 -10.60 31.24 6.30
C ARG A 576 -10.80 32.45 5.38
N GLY A 577 -11.08 32.23 4.10
CA GLY A 577 -11.21 33.30 3.10
C GLY A 577 -9.89 34.03 2.81
N ILE A 578 -8.75 33.38 3.03
CA ILE A 578 -7.41 33.91 2.76
C ILE A 578 -7.06 33.70 1.28
N GLU A 579 -6.60 34.75 0.61
CA GLU A 579 -6.12 34.67 -0.76
C GLU A 579 -4.71 34.06 -0.82
N GLN A 580 -4.43 33.27 -1.87
CA GLN A 580 -3.08 32.75 -2.11
C GLN A 580 -2.09 33.89 -2.39
N SER A 581 -0.84 33.70 -1.94
CA SER A 581 0.28 34.53 -2.38
C SER A 581 0.56 34.34 -3.87
N GLU A 582 1.23 35.31 -4.51
CA GLU A 582 1.61 35.21 -5.92
C GLU A 582 2.53 34.00 -6.21
N GLN A 583 3.40 33.63 -5.27
CA GLN A 583 4.22 32.42 -5.37
C GLN A 583 3.34 31.15 -5.41
N CYS A 584 2.33 31.07 -4.55
CA CYS A 584 1.41 29.93 -4.56
C CYS A 584 0.54 29.90 -5.82
N LYS A 585 0.13 31.06 -6.35
CA LYS A 585 -0.59 31.14 -7.64
C LYS A 585 0.25 30.55 -8.78
N GLN A 586 1.53 30.89 -8.87
CA GLN A 586 2.44 30.33 -9.87
C GLN A 586 2.62 28.80 -9.73
N CYS A 587 2.75 28.32 -8.50
CA CYS A 587 2.77 26.88 -8.24
C CYS A 587 1.50 26.18 -8.75
N PHE A 588 0.34 26.79 -8.55
CA PHE A 588 -0.93 26.23 -8.99
C PHE A 588 -1.08 26.32 -10.51
N GLU A 589 -0.62 27.38 -11.17
CA GLU A 589 -0.54 27.46 -12.64
C GLU A 589 0.34 26.35 -13.24
N GLN A 590 1.44 26.01 -12.56
CA GLN A 590 2.36 24.97 -13.02
C GLN A 590 1.80 23.56 -12.79
N TYR A 591 1.28 23.29 -11.60
CA TYR A 591 0.97 21.93 -11.14
C TYR A 591 -0.50 21.54 -11.24
N CYS A 592 -1.42 22.50 -11.18
CA CYS A 592 -2.84 22.21 -11.21
C CYS A 592 -3.31 21.81 -12.61
N TRP A 593 -4.17 20.80 -12.68
CA TRP A 593 -4.95 20.57 -13.88
C TRP A 593 -5.93 21.71 -14.09
N ASP A 594 -5.87 22.31 -15.28
CA ASP A 594 -6.62 23.49 -15.71
C ASP A 594 -8.05 23.18 -16.20
N GLY A 595 -8.50 21.92 -16.11
CA GLY A 595 -9.81 21.49 -16.60
C GLY A 595 -9.88 21.21 -18.11
N THR A 596 -8.76 21.32 -18.84
CA THR A 596 -8.75 21.04 -20.29
C THR A 596 -8.44 19.57 -20.58
N TYR A 597 -9.04 19.04 -21.65
CA TYR A 597 -8.89 17.64 -22.09
C TYR A 597 -8.01 17.55 -23.33
N ALA A 598 -7.36 16.41 -23.53
CA ALA A 598 -6.66 16.14 -24.78
C ALA A 598 -7.67 15.82 -25.89
N GLU A 599 -7.56 16.50 -27.04
CA GLU A 599 -8.47 16.32 -28.18
C GLU A 599 -8.09 15.10 -29.06
N ASP A 600 -6.79 14.87 -29.21
CA ASP A 600 -6.25 13.79 -30.04
C ASP A 600 -6.02 12.51 -29.23
N LYS A 601 -5.79 11.39 -29.92
CA LYS A 601 -5.35 10.15 -29.27
C LYS A 601 -3.87 10.22 -28.92
N ASN A 602 -3.50 9.68 -27.77
CA ASN A 602 -2.12 9.55 -27.32
C ASN A 602 -1.28 8.85 -28.41
N PRO A 603 -0.13 9.40 -28.80
CA PRO A 603 0.79 8.78 -29.76
C PRO A 603 1.52 7.53 -29.21
N ASN A 604 1.00 6.90 -28.15
CA ASN A 604 1.60 5.79 -27.42
C ASN A 604 3.01 6.09 -26.91
N TYR A 605 3.14 7.13 -26.08
CA TYR A 605 4.40 7.48 -25.45
C TYR A 605 5.06 6.29 -24.74
N VAL A 606 6.34 6.09 -25.00
CA VAL A 606 7.15 5.03 -24.40
C VAL A 606 8.28 5.55 -23.50
N ASN A 607 8.67 6.82 -23.65
CA ASN A 607 9.82 7.44 -22.97
C ASN A 607 9.44 8.73 -22.21
N PHE A 608 10.40 9.30 -21.47
CA PHE A 608 10.20 10.45 -20.60
C PHE A 608 11.16 11.60 -20.89
N THR A 609 10.72 12.82 -20.64
CA THR A 609 11.58 14.01 -20.44
C THR A 609 11.56 14.42 -18.97
N ASP A 610 12.17 15.54 -18.58
CA ASP A 610 12.16 16.01 -17.17
C ASP A 610 10.74 16.22 -16.61
N SER A 611 9.77 16.50 -17.48
CA SER A 611 8.42 16.91 -17.08
C SER A 611 7.30 16.42 -18.00
N GLY A 612 7.62 15.65 -19.05
CA GLY A 612 6.64 15.16 -20.02
C GLY A 612 6.99 13.76 -20.54
N LEU A 613 6.16 13.29 -21.45
CA LEU A 613 6.34 12.03 -22.15
C LEU A 613 6.84 12.27 -23.58
N THR A 614 7.57 11.31 -24.15
CA THR A 614 8.10 11.40 -25.52
C THR A 614 8.20 10.02 -26.19
N ASN A 615 8.26 10.02 -27.52
CA ASN A 615 8.63 8.85 -28.33
C ASN A 615 10.09 8.88 -28.78
N ASP A 616 10.81 9.98 -28.50
CA ASP A 616 12.24 10.11 -28.75
C ASP A 616 13.06 9.50 -27.60
N THR A 617 14.31 9.92 -27.45
CA THR A 617 15.19 9.46 -26.37
C THR A 617 14.71 9.92 -24.99
N THR A 618 14.80 9.02 -24.01
CA THR A 618 14.45 9.34 -22.63
C THR A 618 15.52 10.23 -21.98
N VAL A 619 15.11 11.17 -21.11
CA VAL A 619 16.02 11.86 -20.19
C VAL A 619 16.16 11.00 -18.93
N PHE A 620 17.36 10.48 -18.72
CA PHE A 620 17.67 9.53 -17.66
C PHE A 620 18.99 9.91 -16.98
N TYR A 621 18.99 9.84 -15.66
CA TYR A 621 20.09 10.28 -14.80
C TYR A 621 20.88 9.12 -14.19
N GLY A 622 20.40 7.88 -14.39
CA GLY A 622 21.06 6.67 -13.89
C GLY A 622 22.22 6.18 -14.76
N GLY A 623 23.08 5.35 -14.18
CA GLY A 623 24.20 4.70 -14.86
C GLY A 623 23.81 3.49 -15.72
N VAL A 624 24.80 2.85 -16.36
CA VAL A 624 24.60 1.75 -17.33
C VAL A 624 23.92 0.50 -16.72
N ASN A 625 24.01 0.30 -15.41
CA ASN A 625 23.42 -0.85 -14.69
C ASN A 625 22.04 -0.53 -14.05
N ALA A 626 21.39 0.55 -14.46
CA ALA A 626 20.18 1.05 -13.81
C ALA A 626 18.89 0.32 -14.21
N SER A 627 18.97 -0.97 -14.52
CA SER A 627 17.83 -1.84 -14.83
C SER A 627 17.99 -3.20 -14.17
N VAL A 628 16.87 -3.83 -13.81
CA VAL A 628 16.86 -5.19 -13.27
C VAL A 628 17.45 -6.21 -14.26
N THR A 629 17.45 -5.92 -15.56
CA THR A 629 17.98 -6.82 -16.60
C THR A 629 19.49 -6.73 -16.82
N SER A 630 20.21 -5.75 -16.25
CA SER A 630 21.66 -5.64 -16.42
C SER A 630 22.39 -6.60 -15.48
N THR A 631 22.65 -7.82 -15.94
CA THR A 631 23.57 -8.73 -15.29
C THR A 631 25.00 -8.24 -15.47
N SER A 632 25.49 -7.37 -14.58
CA SER A 632 26.93 -7.22 -14.38
C SER A 632 27.26 -7.00 -12.91
N SER A 633 28.05 -7.91 -12.36
CA SER A 633 28.64 -7.80 -11.04
C SER A 633 29.80 -6.79 -11.10
N SER A 634 29.55 -5.52 -10.79
CA SER A 634 30.62 -4.57 -10.47
C SER A 634 30.44 -4.06 -9.05
N SER A 635 31.33 -4.53 -8.17
CA SER A 635 31.48 -4.05 -6.81
C SER A 635 31.88 -2.57 -6.77
N SER A 636 31.39 -1.88 -5.73
CA SER A 636 31.78 -0.56 -5.22
C SER A 636 30.99 0.66 -5.71
N SER A 637 29.84 0.89 -5.07
CA SER A 637 29.34 2.23 -4.76
C SER A 637 28.49 2.12 -3.49
N GLY A 638 29.07 2.40 -2.33
CA GLY A 638 28.31 2.56 -1.09
C GLY A 638 27.41 3.81 -1.19
N PHE A 639 26.30 3.84 -0.46
CA PHE A 639 25.26 4.87 -0.56
C PHE A 639 25.76 6.32 -0.38
N LEU A 640 26.87 6.54 0.34
CA LEU A 640 27.54 7.86 0.41
C LEU A 640 28.11 8.36 -0.94
N GLY A 641 28.25 7.48 -1.94
CA GLY A 641 28.57 7.81 -3.32
C GLY A 641 27.35 8.21 -4.17
N LEU A 642 26.13 7.85 -3.76
CA LEU A 642 24.88 8.18 -4.48
C LEU A 642 24.54 9.68 -4.41
N PHE A 643 25.07 10.42 -3.42
CA PHE A 643 24.92 11.87 -3.33
C PHE A 643 26.11 12.66 -3.91
N LYS A 644 27.13 11.98 -4.44
CA LYS A 644 28.18 12.63 -5.23
C LYS A 644 27.84 12.51 -6.71
N ARG A 645 27.25 13.59 -7.24
CA ARG A 645 26.94 13.76 -8.66
C ARG A 645 28.22 13.81 -9.50
N ASP A 646 28.54 12.72 -10.18
CA ASP A 646 29.31 12.81 -11.42
C ASP A 646 28.31 12.93 -12.57
N GLN A 647 28.26 14.10 -13.22
CA GLN A 647 27.43 14.34 -14.40
C GLN A 647 27.83 13.39 -15.55
N GLN A 648 27.20 12.23 -15.64
CA GLN A 648 27.19 11.42 -16.86
C GLN A 648 25.75 11.14 -17.26
N ILE A 649 25.21 12.02 -18.13
CA ILE A 649 23.94 11.81 -18.82
C ILE A 649 24.16 10.65 -19.80
N ALA A 650 23.56 9.49 -19.53
CA ALA A 650 23.56 8.38 -20.46
C ALA A 650 22.32 8.48 -21.37
N VAL A 651 22.53 8.67 -22.67
CA VAL A 651 21.46 8.64 -23.67
C VAL A 651 21.22 7.18 -24.06
N ILE A 652 20.10 6.60 -23.64
CA ILE A 652 19.66 5.26 -24.04
C ILE A 652 18.44 5.42 -24.95
N SER A 653 18.52 4.92 -26.19
CA SER A 653 17.36 4.81 -27.08
C SER A 653 16.69 3.46 -26.87
N GLU A 654 15.48 3.44 -26.33
CA GLU A 654 14.61 2.26 -26.47
C GLU A 654 14.06 2.24 -27.90
N ASN A 655 14.51 1.29 -28.71
CA ASN A 655 13.83 0.96 -29.95
C ASN A 655 12.58 0.15 -29.60
N SER A 656 11.43 0.56 -30.14
CA SER A 656 10.14 -0.15 -30.10
C SER A 656 10.14 -1.49 -30.88
N GLY A 657 11.29 -2.16 -30.97
CA GLY A 657 11.55 -3.34 -31.82
C GLY A 657 11.75 -4.64 -31.07
N ASP A 658 12.10 -4.62 -29.78
CA ASP A 658 12.22 -5.85 -28.98
C ASP A 658 10.92 -6.09 -28.21
N ILE A 659 9.84 -6.31 -28.96
CA ILE A 659 8.78 -7.19 -28.48
C ILE A 659 9.49 -8.50 -28.17
N VAL A 660 9.45 -8.92 -26.91
CA VAL A 660 9.90 -10.24 -26.46
C VAL A 660 9.16 -11.29 -27.28
N GLY A 661 9.74 -11.67 -28.42
CA GLY A 661 9.41 -12.88 -29.13
C GLY A 661 9.87 -14.02 -28.25
N PHE A 662 8.98 -14.51 -27.38
CA PHE A 662 9.21 -15.75 -26.67
C PHE A 662 9.48 -16.84 -27.71
N SER A 663 10.75 -17.24 -27.81
CA SER A 663 11.13 -18.50 -28.44
C SER A 663 10.18 -19.59 -27.94
N THR A 664 9.65 -20.42 -28.83
CA THR A 664 8.69 -21.50 -28.51
C THR A 664 9.20 -22.53 -27.51
N SER A 665 10.50 -22.50 -27.17
CA SER A 665 11.10 -23.32 -26.10
C SER A 665 11.24 -22.59 -24.75
N LEU A 666 11.08 -21.25 -24.71
CA LEU A 666 11.07 -20.41 -23.50
C LEU A 666 9.67 -20.32 -22.86
N SER A 667 8.63 -20.72 -23.60
CA SER A 667 7.24 -20.62 -23.19
C SER A 667 6.91 -21.50 -21.99
N ILE A 668 7.63 -22.61 -21.73
CA ILE A 668 7.36 -23.56 -20.63
C ILE A 668 8.00 -23.12 -19.30
N VAL A 669 9.08 -22.34 -19.29
CA VAL A 669 9.72 -21.89 -18.04
C VAL A 669 8.99 -20.67 -17.46
N VAL A 670 8.60 -19.73 -18.33
CA VAL A 670 7.74 -18.58 -18.00
C VAL A 670 6.36 -19.05 -17.52
N LEU A 671 5.84 -20.12 -18.15
CA LEU A 671 4.66 -20.89 -17.76
C LEU A 671 4.58 -21.29 -16.28
N LEU A 672 5.75 -21.53 -15.69
CA LEU A 672 5.92 -22.30 -14.46
C LEU A 672 6.31 -21.43 -13.27
N VAL A 673 7.01 -20.33 -13.55
CA VAL A 673 7.22 -19.22 -12.62
C VAL A 673 5.86 -18.59 -12.28
N LEU A 674 5.01 -18.37 -13.29
CA LEU A 674 3.62 -17.95 -13.11
C LEU A 674 2.83 -18.94 -12.22
N LEU A 675 2.92 -20.26 -12.46
CA LEU A 675 2.25 -21.31 -11.68
C LEU A 675 2.57 -21.32 -10.17
N PHE A 676 3.70 -20.76 -9.75
CA PHE A 676 4.09 -20.61 -8.35
C PHE A 676 3.98 -19.19 -7.81
N GLU A 677 3.95 -18.19 -8.69
CA GLU A 677 3.30 -16.93 -8.36
C GLU A 677 1.79 -17.14 -8.05
N PHE A 678 1.23 -18.36 -8.29
CA PHE A 678 -0.15 -18.77 -7.99
C PHE A 678 -0.37 -19.73 -6.81
N ILE A 679 0.67 -20.27 -6.16
CA ILE A 679 0.55 -21.22 -5.03
C ILE A 679 1.48 -20.80 -3.91
#